data_AF-S7NZJ5-F1
#
_entry.id   AF-S7NZJ5-F1
#
_cell.length_a   1.000
_cell.length_b   1.000
_cell.length_c   1.000
_cell.angle_alpha   90.00
_cell.angle_beta   90.00
_cell.angle_gamma   90.00
#
_symmetry.space_group_name_H-M   'P 1'
#
loop_
_entity.id
_entity.type
_entity.pdbx_description
1 polymer ?
#
loop_
_entity_poly.entity_id
_entity_poly.type
_entity_poly.pdbx_seq_one_letter_code
_entity_poly.pdbx_strand_id
1 'polypeptide(L)'
;MSYVPGTIGDPTQLAQRISSNIQKITQCSVEIQRTLNQLGTPQDTPELRQQLQQKQQYTNQLAKETDKYIKEFGSLPTTPSEQRQRKIQKDRLVAEFTTSLTNFQKVQRQAAEKEKDFVARVRASSRVSGGFPEESSKDKNLVSWESQTQSQVQVQDDEITEDDLRLIHERESSIRQLEADIMDINEIFKDLGMMIHEQGDVIDSIEANVENAEVHVQQANQQLSRASDYQDYFTNEHRELKKDAQQDYHLDYAMENSTHTVIEFSRELHTCDINDKTITESTVKVIWAYHHEDVGENGPKYHSANRGTKSLRLLNPEKTNVLPTAIPYFELVNQNVPVPNKGTTYWCQMFKIPVFQEKHHVIKVEPVIQRGHESLVHHILLYQCNSNLNDSVLDYGHECYHPNMPDAFHTCETVIFAWAIGGEAFSYPPHVGLSLGTPLDPRYVLLEVHYDNPTYEEGLIDNSGLRLFHTIDIRKYDAGVIEAGLWVSLFHTIPPGMPEFQSEGHCTLECLEEALEAEKPSGIHVFAVLLHAHLAGRGIRLRHFRKGEEMKLLAYDDNFDFNFQEFQYLKEERTILPGDNLITECRYNTKDRDQMTWGGLSTRSEMCLSYLLYYPRINLARCASIPDIMEQLQFIGVKEIYRPVTTWPFIIKSPKQYKNLSFMDAMNKFKWTKKEGLSFNKLVLSLPVNVRCSKTDNAEWSIQGMTALPPDIERPYKAEPLMCTSPPSSLHRSLSLQLLVCLTVLSSILSSLHSWS
;
A
#
# COMPACT_ATOMS: atom_id res chain seq x y z
N MET A 1 7.01 -57.21 40.05
CA MET A 1 5.75 -57.94 39.79
C MET A 1 4.70 -56.87 39.56
N SER A 2 4.06 -56.62 38.42
CA SER A 2 3.92 -57.32 37.15
C SER A 2 3.29 -56.27 36.22
N TYR A 3 4.02 -55.71 35.25
CA TYR A 3 3.45 -54.69 34.35
C TYR A 3 2.57 -55.41 33.32
N VAL A 4 1.26 -55.21 33.39
CA VAL A 4 0.29 -55.77 32.43
C VAL A 4 0.40 -54.95 31.14
N PRO A 5 0.69 -55.55 29.97
CA PRO A 5 0.66 -54.83 28.70
C PRO A 5 -0.80 -54.52 28.35
N GLY A 6 -1.14 -53.23 28.31
CA GLY A 6 -2.44 -52.77 27.81
C GLY A 6 -2.61 -53.10 26.32
N THR A 7 -3.78 -53.60 25.98
CA THR A 7 -4.28 -53.97 24.64
C THR A 7 -3.93 -52.97 23.53
N ILE A 8 -3.26 -53.43 22.49
CA ILE A 8 -3.08 -52.73 21.20
C ILE A 8 -4.44 -52.60 20.52
N GLY A 9 -4.86 -51.38 20.17
CA GLY A 9 -6.15 -51.12 19.53
C GLY A 9 -6.24 -51.73 18.13
N ASP A 10 -7.36 -52.40 17.82
CA ASP A 10 -7.67 -52.92 16.48
C ASP A 10 -7.84 -51.76 15.48
N PRO A 11 -7.05 -51.70 14.38
CA PRO A 11 -7.13 -50.65 13.37
C PRO A 11 -8.53 -50.46 12.80
N THR A 12 -9.29 -51.55 12.64
CA THR A 12 -10.65 -51.51 12.09
C THR A 12 -11.60 -50.82 13.06
N GLN A 13 -11.45 -51.08 14.35
CA GLN A 13 -12.25 -50.44 15.40
C GLN A 13 -11.90 -48.96 15.54
N LEU A 14 -10.63 -48.60 15.43
CA LEU A 14 -10.19 -47.19 15.43
C LEU A 14 -10.76 -46.42 14.24
N ALA A 15 -10.69 -46.97 13.03
CA ALA A 15 -11.27 -46.35 11.83
C ALA A 15 -12.79 -46.16 11.94
N GLN A 16 -13.50 -47.14 12.51
CA GLN A 16 -14.95 -47.04 12.78
C GLN A 16 -15.28 -45.95 13.81
N ARG A 17 -14.48 -45.83 14.88
CA ARG A 17 -14.64 -44.77 15.89
C ARG A 17 -14.40 -43.38 15.30
N ILE A 18 -13.35 -43.22 14.49
CA ILE A 18 -13.05 -41.97 13.78
C ILE A 18 -14.22 -41.60 12.87
N SER A 19 -14.67 -42.53 12.03
CA SER A 19 -15.81 -42.31 11.11
C SER A 19 -17.09 -41.95 11.86
N SER A 20 -17.37 -42.63 12.99
CA SER A 20 -18.53 -42.33 13.84
C SER A 20 -18.45 -40.94 14.47
N ASN A 21 -17.27 -40.52 14.94
CA ASN A 21 -17.08 -39.17 15.48
C ASN A 21 -17.24 -38.10 14.39
N ILE A 22 -16.70 -38.32 13.19
CA ILE A 22 -16.87 -37.40 12.04
C ILE A 22 -18.36 -37.21 11.72
N GLN A 23 -19.13 -38.30 11.67
CA GLN A 23 -20.58 -38.22 11.45
C GLN A 23 -21.29 -37.44 12.57
N LYS A 24 -20.92 -37.65 13.83
CA LYS A 24 -21.48 -36.90 14.96
C LYS A 24 -21.12 -35.42 14.89
N ILE A 25 -19.88 -35.07 14.54
CA ILE A 25 -19.45 -33.66 14.37
C ILE A 25 -20.26 -33.00 13.25
N THR A 26 -20.45 -33.70 12.13
CA THR A 26 -21.28 -33.20 11.02
C THR A 26 -22.73 -32.99 11.46
N GLN A 27 -23.33 -33.95 12.17
CA GLN A 27 -24.69 -33.83 12.69
C GLN A 27 -24.82 -32.68 13.67
N CYS A 28 -23.93 -32.58 14.66
CA CYS A 28 -23.93 -31.49 15.63
C CYS A 28 -23.77 -30.14 14.95
N SER A 29 -22.93 -30.02 13.92
CA SER A 29 -22.76 -28.77 13.15
C SER A 29 -24.05 -28.31 12.50
N VAL A 30 -24.82 -29.23 11.90
CA VAL A 30 -26.15 -28.92 11.30
C VAL A 30 -27.15 -28.50 12.38
N GLU A 31 -27.14 -29.17 13.53
CA GLU A 31 -28.03 -28.84 14.65
C GLU A 31 -27.69 -27.46 15.25
N ILE A 32 -26.40 -27.15 15.45
CA ILE A 32 -25.91 -25.85 15.91
C ILE A 32 -26.33 -24.77 14.91
N GLN A 33 -26.17 -24.99 13.60
CA GLN A 33 -26.61 -24.03 12.58
C GLN A 33 -28.12 -23.78 12.64
N ARG A 34 -28.93 -24.81 12.85
CA ARG A 34 -30.39 -24.67 12.99
C ARG A 34 -30.75 -23.85 14.22
N THR A 35 -30.09 -24.10 15.35
CA THR A 35 -30.27 -23.33 16.58
C THR A 35 -29.83 -21.87 16.40
N LEU A 36 -28.71 -21.62 15.71
CA LEU A 36 -28.26 -20.26 15.40
C LEU A 36 -29.27 -19.47 14.58
N ASN A 37 -29.97 -20.10 13.63
CA ASN A 37 -30.97 -19.43 12.81
C ASN A 37 -32.21 -18.98 13.60
N GLN A 38 -32.42 -19.53 14.79
CA GLN A 38 -33.51 -19.16 15.69
C GLN A 38 -33.13 -18.01 16.65
N LEU A 39 -31.83 -17.74 16.84
CA LEU A 39 -31.35 -16.62 17.66
C LEU A 39 -31.67 -15.26 17.00
N GLY A 40 -32.19 -14.33 17.79
CA GLY A 40 -32.69 -13.03 17.34
C GLY A 40 -34.13 -13.04 16.81
N THR A 41 -34.83 -14.18 16.90
CA THR A 41 -36.26 -14.31 16.58
C THR A 41 -37.10 -14.38 17.87
N PRO A 42 -38.44 -14.32 17.81
CA PRO A 42 -39.28 -14.53 18.99
C PRO A 42 -39.12 -15.90 19.69
N GLN A 43 -38.40 -16.85 19.07
CA GLN A 43 -38.09 -18.17 19.63
C GLN A 43 -36.74 -18.19 20.40
N ASP A 44 -36.09 -17.05 20.55
CA ASP A 44 -34.81 -16.92 21.26
C ASP A 44 -35.02 -16.99 22.78
N THR A 45 -34.71 -18.13 23.38
CA THR A 45 -34.83 -18.35 24.84
C THR A 45 -33.48 -18.70 25.49
N PRO A 46 -33.30 -18.43 26.80
CA PRO A 46 -32.10 -18.82 27.54
C PRO A 46 -31.77 -20.32 27.44
N GLU A 47 -32.78 -21.18 27.43
CA GLU A 47 -32.63 -22.64 27.31
C GLU A 47 -32.07 -23.03 25.94
N LEU A 48 -32.52 -22.38 24.86
CA LEU A 48 -32.04 -22.62 23.51
C LEU A 48 -30.54 -22.26 23.38
N ARG A 49 -30.13 -21.15 24.03
CA ARG A 49 -28.74 -20.69 24.06
C ARG A 49 -27.85 -21.60 24.92
N GLN A 50 -28.38 -22.13 26.03
CA GLN A 50 -27.66 -23.12 26.84
C GLN A 50 -27.43 -24.43 26.05
N GLN A 51 -28.43 -24.89 25.31
CA GLN A 51 -28.30 -26.05 24.43
C GLN A 51 -27.25 -25.84 23.34
N LEU A 52 -27.20 -24.63 22.76
CA LEU A 52 -26.17 -24.26 21.78
C LEU A 52 -24.76 -24.40 22.36
N GLN A 53 -24.52 -23.82 23.54
CA GLN A 53 -23.22 -23.86 24.21
C GLN A 53 -22.80 -25.30 24.54
N GLN A 54 -23.72 -26.12 25.07
CA GLN A 54 -23.44 -27.53 25.37
C GLN A 54 -23.08 -28.32 24.11
N LYS A 55 -23.79 -28.11 23.00
CA LYS A 55 -23.50 -28.78 21.72
C LYS A 55 -22.17 -28.35 21.14
N GLN A 56 -21.80 -27.07 21.26
CA GLN A 56 -20.49 -26.58 20.82
C GLN A 56 -19.36 -27.25 21.61
N GLN A 57 -19.45 -27.27 22.94
CA GLN A 57 -18.45 -27.92 23.79
C GLN A 57 -18.33 -29.43 23.51
N TYR A 58 -19.46 -30.13 23.36
CA TYR A 58 -19.47 -31.54 23.00
C TYR A 58 -18.80 -31.81 21.64
N THR A 59 -19.06 -30.95 20.66
CA THR A 59 -18.47 -31.08 19.31
C THR A 59 -16.97 -30.78 19.32
N ASN A 60 -16.51 -29.81 20.11
CA ASN A 60 -15.08 -29.55 20.33
C ASN A 60 -14.37 -30.74 20.97
N GLN A 61 -15.00 -31.38 21.95
CA GLN A 61 -14.45 -32.60 22.56
C GLN A 61 -14.34 -33.74 21.54
N LEU A 62 -15.38 -33.96 20.72
CA LEU A 62 -15.34 -34.95 19.65
C LEU A 62 -14.21 -34.66 18.64
N ALA A 63 -13.97 -33.39 18.29
CA ALA A 63 -12.88 -33.01 17.40
C ALA A 63 -11.51 -33.36 17.99
N LYS A 64 -11.26 -33.02 19.26
CA LYS A 64 -10.01 -33.36 19.97
C LYS A 64 -9.80 -34.89 20.07
N GLU A 65 -10.84 -35.64 20.37
CA GLU A 65 -10.78 -37.11 20.42
C GLU A 65 -10.51 -37.72 19.04
N THR A 66 -11.09 -37.16 17.99
CA THR A 66 -10.91 -37.63 16.61
C THR A 66 -9.50 -37.38 16.11
N ASP A 67 -8.93 -36.20 16.38
CA ASP A 67 -7.52 -35.89 16.10
C ASP A 67 -6.57 -36.89 16.77
N LYS A 68 -6.80 -37.16 18.07
CA LYS A 68 -6.04 -38.16 18.82
C LYS A 68 -6.14 -39.56 18.19
N TYR A 69 -7.34 -39.99 17.80
CA TYR A 69 -7.55 -41.30 17.18
C TYR A 69 -6.91 -41.41 15.79
N ILE A 70 -6.89 -40.33 15.00
CA ILE A 70 -6.22 -40.31 13.69
C ILE A 70 -4.70 -40.46 13.85
N LYS A 71 -4.11 -39.78 14.84
CA LYS A 71 -2.68 -39.92 15.19
C LYS A 71 -2.37 -41.35 15.67
N GLU A 72 -3.21 -41.92 16.52
CA GLU A 72 -3.08 -43.31 16.99
C GLU A 72 -3.23 -44.33 15.85
N PHE A 73 -4.20 -44.12 14.95
CA PHE A 73 -4.40 -44.97 13.77
C PHE A 73 -3.15 -44.99 12.85
N GLY A 74 -2.49 -43.85 12.71
CA GLY A 74 -1.26 -43.70 11.94
C GLY A 74 -0.01 -44.31 12.59
N SER A 75 0.04 -44.46 13.91
CA SER A 75 1.21 -44.97 14.65
C SER A 75 1.20 -46.48 14.92
N LEU A 76 0.10 -47.16 14.57
CA LEU A 76 0.00 -48.61 14.72
C LEU A 76 0.97 -49.35 13.78
N PRO A 77 1.65 -50.41 14.26
CA PRO A 77 2.59 -51.18 13.45
C PRO A 77 1.90 -51.84 12.25
N THR A 78 2.54 -51.79 11.08
CA THR A 78 2.05 -52.36 9.82
C THR A 78 3.04 -53.34 9.22
N THR A 79 2.51 -54.39 8.58
CA THR A 79 3.31 -55.22 7.67
C THR A 79 3.49 -54.50 6.33
N PRO A 80 4.57 -54.76 5.56
CA PRO A 80 4.78 -54.13 4.25
C PRO A 80 3.62 -54.34 3.26
N SER A 81 2.87 -55.43 3.38
CA SER A 81 1.68 -55.71 2.58
C SER A 81 0.45 -54.88 2.95
N GLU A 82 0.32 -54.44 4.21
CA GLU A 82 -0.84 -53.69 4.72
C GLU A 82 -0.61 -52.18 4.76
N GLN A 83 0.63 -51.74 4.61
CA GLN A 83 1.04 -50.34 4.72
C GLN A 83 0.32 -49.44 3.69
N ARG A 84 0.15 -49.91 2.45
CA ARG A 84 -0.55 -49.18 1.39
C ARG A 84 -2.03 -48.99 1.70
N GLN A 85 -2.72 -50.05 2.14
CA GLN A 85 -4.14 -50.01 2.46
C GLN A 85 -4.41 -49.12 3.68
N ARG A 86 -3.51 -49.14 4.67
CA ARG A 86 -3.60 -48.27 5.84
C ARG A 86 -3.39 -46.80 5.52
N LYS A 87 -2.45 -46.49 4.63
CA LYS A 87 -2.22 -45.11 4.17
C LYS A 87 -3.46 -44.54 3.49
N ILE A 88 -4.04 -45.26 2.53
CA ILE A 88 -5.29 -44.85 1.85
C ILE A 88 -6.43 -44.64 2.84
N GLN A 89 -6.58 -45.54 3.81
CA GLN A 89 -7.62 -45.43 4.83
C GLN A 89 -7.39 -44.22 5.76
N LYS A 90 -6.14 -43.94 6.14
CA LYS A 90 -5.77 -42.75 6.93
C LYS A 90 -6.06 -41.46 6.17
N ASP A 91 -5.63 -41.38 4.91
CA ASP A 91 -5.78 -40.18 4.07
C ASP A 91 -7.26 -39.84 3.86
N ARG A 92 -8.08 -40.86 3.61
CA ARG A 92 -9.53 -40.70 3.53
C ARG A 92 -10.13 -40.16 4.83
N LEU A 93 -9.76 -40.73 5.98
CA LEU A 93 -10.27 -40.29 7.29
C LEU A 93 -9.82 -38.85 7.62
N VAL A 94 -8.58 -38.48 7.27
CA VAL A 94 -8.05 -37.11 7.41
C VAL A 94 -8.84 -36.14 6.55
N ALA A 95 -9.15 -36.47 5.29
CA ALA A 95 -9.92 -35.63 4.39
C ALA A 95 -11.39 -35.45 4.86
N GLU A 96 -12.04 -36.55 5.26
CA GLU A 96 -13.41 -36.53 5.81
C GLU A 96 -13.48 -35.71 7.12
N PHE A 97 -12.49 -35.88 8.01
CA PHE A 97 -12.39 -35.11 9.24
C PHE A 97 -12.13 -33.63 8.99
N THR A 98 -11.20 -33.29 8.10
CA THR A 98 -10.91 -31.90 7.69
C THR A 98 -12.17 -31.21 7.21
N THR A 99 -12.93 -31.85 6.32
CA THR A 99 -14.18 -31.30 5.78
C THR A 99 -15.22 -31.06 6.88
N SER A 100 -15.42 -32.05 7.76
CA SER A 100 -16.35 -31.93 8.88
C SER A 100 -15.95 -30.83 9.86
N LEU A 101 -14.64 -30.66 10.11
CA LEU A 101 -14.09 -29.68 11.02
C LEU A 101 -14.18 -28.25 10.46
N THR A 102 -13.96 -28.07 9.15
CA THR A 102 -14.14 -26.76 8.48
C THR A 102 -15.58 -26.29 8.56
N ASN A 103 -16.53 -27.20 8.35
CA ASN A 103 -17.96 -26.89 8.50
C ASN A 103 -18.28 -26.51 9.94
N PHE A 104 -17.80 -27.27 10.92
CA PHE A 104 -18.01 -26.95 12.33
C PHE A 104 -17.41 -25.58 12.72
N GLN A 105 -16.17 -25.30 12.31
CA GLN A 105 -15.50 -24.02 12.59
C GLN A 105 -16.24 -22.83 12.00
N LYS A 106 -16.80 -22.97 10.79
CA LYS A 106 -17.66 -21.95 10.17
C LYS A 106 -18.87 -21.64 11.04
N VAL A 107 -19.59 -22.67 11.50
CA VAL A 107 -20.77 -22.51 12.37
C VAL A 107 -20.38 -21.91 13.72
N GLN A 108 -19.22 -22.28 14.26
CA GLN A 108 -18.70 -21.75 15.53
C GLN A 108 -18.37 -20.25 15.46
N ARG A 109 -17.78 -19.78 14.35
CA ARG A 109 -17.52 -18.35 14.12
C ARG A 109 -18.83 -17.56 13.99
N GLN A 110 -19.81 -18.10 13.27
CA GLN A 110 -21.15 -17.48 13.17
C GLN A 110 -21.84 -17.37 14.53
N ALA A 111 -21.65 -18.36 15.41
CA ALA A 111 -22.16 -18.29 16.77
C ALA A 111 -21.51 -17.16 17.59
N ALA A 112 -20.19 -17.03 17.52
CA ALA A 112 -19.46 -15.98 18.21
C ALA A 112 -19.88 -14.58 17.73
N GLU A 113 -20.11 -14.41 16.44
CA GLU A 113 -20.56 -13.15 15.84
C GLU A 113 -21.98 -12.78 16.26
N LYS A 114 -22.92 -13.75 16.24
CA LYS A 114 -24.28 -13.51 16.75
C LYS A 114 -24.32 -13.11 18.23
N GLU A 115 -23.42 -13.67 19.04
CA GLU A 115 -23.34 -13.34 20.46
C GLU A 115 -22.70 -11.94 20.67
N LYS A 116 -21.68 -11.58 19.87
CA LYS A 116 -21.09 -10.23 19.85
C LYS A 116 -22.11 -9.17 19.41
N ASP A 117 -22.88 -9.45 18.36
CA ASP A 117 -23.93 -8.56 17.87
C ASP A 117 -25.05 -8.39 18.89
N PHE A 118 -25.39 -9.43 19.65
CA PHE A 118 -26.35 -9.34 20.73
C PHE A 118 -25.85 -8.41 21.85
N VAL A 119 -24.60 -8.60 22.32
CA VAL A 119 -23.98 -7.72 23.32
C VAL A 119 -23.90 -6.27 22.81
N ALA A 120 -23.53 -6.07 21.55
CA ALA A 120 -23.47 -4.74 20.93
C ALA A 120 -24.86 -4.09 20.84
N ARG A 121 -25.90 -4.85 20.47
CA ARG A 121 -27.28 -4.35 20.42
C ARG A 121 -27.81 -3.97 21.80
N VAL A 122 -27.59 -4.80 22.82
CA VAL A 122 -28.00 -4.50 24.21
C VAL A 122 -27.27 -3.25 24.72
N ARG A 123 -25.96 -3.11 24.43
CA ARG A 123 -25.19 -1.91 24.77
C ARG A 123 -25.70 -0.65 24.06
N ALA A 124 -26.08 -0.77 22.78
CA ALA A 124 -26.59 0.34 21.97
C ALA A 124 -28.02 0.75 22.37
N SER A 125 -28.88 -0.20 22.74
CA SER A 125 -30.22 0.09 23.27
C SER A 125 -30.18 0.70 24.67
N SER A 126 -29.17 0.37 25.48
CA SER A 126 -29.03 0.82 26.86
C SER A 126 -28.18 2.09 27.06
N ARG A 127 -27.71 2.76 25.99
CA ARG A 127 -26.81 3.95 26.05
C ARG A 127 -25.68 3.81 27.09
N VAL A 128 -25.03 2.64 27.14
CA VAL A 128 -23.83 2.43 27.98
C VAL A 128 -22.63 3.09 27.31
N SER A 129 -22.50 4.40 27.50
CA SER A 129 -21.20 5.07 27.56
C SER A 129 -20.92 5.35 29.03
N GLY A 130 -20.31 4.40 29.73
CA GLY A 130 -20.05 4.52 31.16
C GLY A 130 -19.11 3.45 31.71
N GLY A 131 -17.81 3.73 31.64
CA GLY A 131 -16.80 3.45 32.67
C GLY A 131 -16.63 2.02 33.20
N PHE A 132 -15.56 1.34 32.77
CA PHE A 132 -14.80 0.50 33.70
C PHE A 132 -13.96 1.42 34.61
N PRO A 133 -13.89 1.19 35.94
CA PRO A 133 -13.17 2.05 36.85
C PRO A 133 -11.66 1.79 36.81
N GLU A 134 -10.88 2.82 36.50
CA GLU A 134 -9.51 2.96 37.00
C GLU A 134 -9.55 3.67 38.36
N GLU A 135 -8.82 3.12 39.32
CA GLU A 135 -8.69 3.67 40.68
C GLU A 135 -8.02 5.04 40.69
N SER A 136 -8.67 5.99 41.39
CA SER A 136 -8.08 7.18 42.04
C SER A 136 -7.47 8.23 41.09
N SER A 137 -7.88 9.49 41.07
CA SER A 137 -7.88 10.42 42.19
C SER A 137 -8.54 11.74 41.77
N LYS A 138 -9.22 12.35 42.74
CA LYS A 138 -9.88 13.66 42.77
C LYS A 138 -9.06 14.78 42.08
N ASP A 139 -9.71 15.64 41.29
CA ASP A 139 -10.20 16.92 41.81
C ASP A 139 -11.14 17.67 40.87
N LYS A 140 -12.04 18.43 41.51
CA LYS A 140 -13.12 19.23 40.92
C LYS A 140 -12.59 20.52 40.28
N ASN A 141 -13.20 20.98 39.20
CA ASN A 141 -14.04 22.18 39.28
C ASN A 141 -14.82 22.48 38.00
N LEU A 142 -16.08 22.80 38.27
CA LEU A 142 -17.21 23.02 37.39
C LEU A 142 -17.47 24.54 37.33
N VAL A 143 -17.48 25.15 36.15
CA VAL A 143 -18.33 26.33 35.88
C VAL A 143 -18.79 26.28 34.42
N SER A 144 -20.09 26.09 34.22
CA SER A 144 -20.82 26.31 32.97
C SER A 144 -21.62 27.61 33.10
N TRP A 145 -21.72 28.39 32.03
CA TRP A 145 -22.68 29.49 31.88
C TRP A 145 -23.55 29.21 30.66
N GLU A 146 -24.87 29.17 30.88
CA GLU A 146 -25.91 28.77 29.92
C GLU A 146 -26.26 29.87 28.90
N SER A 147 -26.78 29.44 27.74
CA SER A 147 -27.87 30.11 27.05
C SER A 147 -28.65 29.10 26.19
N GLN A 148 -29.93 28.95 26.52
CA GLN A 148 -30.92 28.06 25.92
C GLN A 148 -31.32 28.43 24.48
N THR A 149 -31.72 27.44 23.68
CA THR A 149 -32.98 27.49 22.92
C THR A 149 -33.48 26.08 22.56
N GLN A 150 -34.79 25.89 22.71
CA GLN A 150 -35.56 24.64 22.73
C GLN A 150 -35.67 23.88 21.39
N SER A 151 -35.74 22.54 21.48
CA SER A 151 -36.91 21.78 21.01
C SER A 151 -37.01 20.43 21.73
N GLN A 152 -38.19 20.16 22.29
CA GLN A 152 -38.52 18.99 23.11
C GLN A 152 -38.72 17.74 22.23
N VAL A 153 -37.96 16.68 22.50
CA VAL A 153 -38.41 15.29 22.35
C VAL A 153 -38.38 14.69 23.75
N GLN A 154 -39.54 14.24 24.25
CA GLN A 154 -39.59 13.50 25.50
C GLN A 154 -38.84 12.18 25.32
N VAL A 155 -37.67 12.07 25.94
CA VAL A 155 -36.96 10.81 26.13
C VAL A 155 -37.36 10.30 27.52
N GLN A 156 -38.03 9.17 27.52
CA GLN A 156 -38.26 8.37 28.72
C GLN A 156 -36.92 7.67 29.01
N ASP A 157 -36.28 7.97 30.13
CA ASP A 157 -35.08 7.25 30.59
C ASP A 157 -35.49 5.82 30.95
N ASP A 158 -35.23 4.86 30.05
CA ASP A 158 -35.21 3.45 30.41
C ASP A 158 -33.88 3.17 31.11
N GLU A 159 -33.93 3.18 32.44
CA GLU A 159 -32.83 2.83 33.34
C GLU A 159 -32.45 1.34 33.11
N ILE A 160 -31.15 1.04 32.99
CA ILE A 160 -30.65 -0.33 32.76
C ILE A 160 -31.01 -1.19 33.97
N THR A 161 -31.79 -2.25 33.74
CA THR A 161 -32.16 -3.17 34.82
C THR A 161 -30.94 -4.00 35.27
N GLU A 162 -30.85 -4.35 36.56
CA GLU A 162 -29.80 -5.23 37.11
C GLU A 162 -29.73 -6.59 36.36
N ASP A 163 -30.87 -7.04 35.81
CA ASP A 163 -30.96 -8.22 34.96
C ASP A 163 -30.26 -8.05 33.60
N ASP A 164 -30.21 -6.85 33.01
CA ASP A 164 -29.53 -6.59 31.73
C ASP A 164 -28.00 -6.68 31.87
N LEU A 165 -27.46 -6.16 32.99
CA LEU A 165 -26.02 -6.25 33.28
C LEU A 165 -25.59 -7.69 33.57
N ARG A 166 -26.41 -8.47 34.29
CA ARG A 166 -26.17 -9.90 34.50
C ARG A 166 -26.16 -10.66 33.16
N LEU A 167 -27.11 -10.34 32.28
CA LEU A 167 -27.21 -10.94 30.95
C LEU A 167 -25.97 -10.60 30.10
N ILE A 168 -25.50 -9.35 30.08
CA ILE A 168 -24.29 -8.95 29.34
C ILE A 168 -23.07 -9.73 29.83
N HIS A 169 -22.87 -9.82 31.15
CA HIS A 169 -21.73 -10.51 31.74
C HIS A 169 -21.71 -12.02 31.41
N GLU A 170 -22.86 -12.70 31.46
CA GLU A 170 -23.00 -14.10 31.04
C GLU A 170 -22.66 -14.30 29.55
N ARG A 171 -23.04 -13.33 28.69
CA ARG A 171 -22.80 -13.37 27.25
C ARG A 171 -21.32 -13.13 26.91
N GLU A 172 -20.66 -12.21 27.61
CA GLU A 172 -19.22 -12.00 27.45
C GLU A 172 -18.38 -13.20 27.89
N SER A 173 -18.76 -13.86 28.98
CA SER A 173 -18.12 -15.11 29.40
C SER A 173 -18.27 -16.22 28.35
N SER A 174 -19.45 -16.32 27.73
CA SER A 174 -19.72 -17.27 26.65
C SER A 174 -18.89 -16.97 25.39
N ILE A 175 -18.71 -15.69 25.03
CA ILE A 175 -17.86 -15.27 23.91
C ILE A 175 -16.40 -15.66 24.15
N ARG A 176 -15.87 -15.43 25.36
CA ARG A 176 -14.49 -15.83 25.71
C ARG A 176 -14.28 -17.34 25.59
N GLN A 177 -15.27 -18.14 26.02
CA GLN A 177 -15.20 -19.60 25.86
C GLN A 177 -15.22 -20.00 24.38
N LEU A 178 -16.04 -19.35 23.54
CA LEU A 178 -16.07 -19.61 22.10
C LEU A 178 -14.76 -19.26 21.41
N GLU A 179 -14.11 -18.16 21.80
CA GLU A 179 -12.81 -17.77 21.26
C GLU A 179 -11.71 -18.79 21.62
N ALA A 180 -11.71 -19.28 22.87
CA ALA A 180 -10.80 -20.36 23.29
C ALA A 180 -11.06 -21.66 22.52
N ASP A 181 -12.32 -22.04 22.36
CA ASP A 181 -12.70 -23.24 21.61
C ASP A 181 -12.32 -23.13 20.11
N ILE A 182 -12.36 -21.93 19.50
CA ILE A 182 -11.91 -21.71 18.12
C ILE A 182 -10.38 -21.87 18.01
N MET A 183 -9.64 -21.45 19.03
CA MET A 183 -8.18 -21.64 19.08
C MET A 183 -7.81 -23.13 19.15
N ASP A 184 -8.54 -23.91 19.95
CA ASP A 184 -8.34 -25.37 20.03
C ASP A 184 -8.51 -26.07 18.67
N ILE A 185 -9.52 -25.65 17.89
CA ILE A 185 -9.78 -26.20 16.55
C ILE A 185 -8.68 -25.77 15.56
N ASN A 186 -8.13 -24.56 15.68
CA ASN A 186 -7.02 -24.11 14.86
C ASN A 186 -5.73 -24.93 15.10
N GLU A 187 -5.47 -25.36 16.33
CA GLU A 187 -4.35 -26.27 16.61
C GLU A 187 -4.54 -27.63 15.94
N ILE A 188 -5.77 -28.17 15.91
CA ILE A 188 -6.08 -29.40 15.16
C ILE A 188 -5.83 -29.21 13.65
N PHE A 189 -6.17 -28.05 13.08
CA PHE A 189 -5.87 -27.77 11.67
C PHE A 189 -4.36 -27.75 11.37
N LYS A 190 -3.52 -27.25 12.29
CA LYS A 190 -2.06 -27.32 12.14
C LYS A 190 -1.57 -28.77 12.14
N ASP A 191 -2.09 -29.59 13.05
CA ASP A 191 -1.74 -31.00 13.14
C ASP A 191 -2.16 -31.79 11.89
N LEU A 192 -3.35 -31.52 11.34
CA LEU A 192 -3.81 -32.11 10.09
C LEU A 192 -2.96 -31.64 8.89
N GLY A 193 -2.59 -30.35 8.87
CA GLY A 193 -1.71 -29.79 7.84
C GLY A 193 -0.32 -30.44 7.82
N MET A 194 0.27 -30.69 8.99
CA MET A 194 1.53 -31.42 9.10
C MET A 194 1.41 -32.88 8.61
N MET A 195 0.31 -33.56 8.91
CA MET A 195 0.04 -34.92 8.41
C MET A 195 -0.15 -34.99 6.89
N ILE A 196 -0.61 -33.92 6.25
CA ILE A 196 -0.77 -33.81 4.79
C ILE A 196 0.59 -33.51 4.12
N HIS A 197 1.44 -32.70 4.77
CA HIS A 197 2.74 -32.28 4.23
C HIS A 197 3.82 -33.38 4.26
N GLU A 198 3.68 -34.41 5.09
CA GLU A 198 4.55 -35.61 5.10
C GLU A 198 4.37 -36.53 3.86
N GLN A 199 3.47 -36.20 2.91
CA GLN A 199 3.20 -36.99 1.70
C GLN A 199 3.94 -36.52 0.43
N GLY A 200 4.95 -35.65 0.57
CA GLY A 200 5.72 -35.10 -0.55
C GLY A 200 6.69 -36.07 -1.25
N ASP A 201 6.30 -37.33 -1.47
CA ASP A 201 6.96 -38.26 -2.41
C ASP A 201 5.88 -39.17 -3.05
N VAL A 202 5.51 -38.85 -4.29
CA VAL A 202 4.44 -39.48 -5.08
C VAL A 202 4.99 -40.73 -5.79
N ILE A 203 4.31 -41.88 -5.67
CA ILE A 203 4.52 -43.06 -6.54
C ILE A 203 3.22 -43.40 -7.27
N ASP A 204 3.35 -43.44 -8.60
CA ASP A 204 2.32 -43.62 -9.63
C ASP A 204 1.48 -44.89 -9.53
N SER A 205 0.17 -44.75 -9.77
CA SER A 205 -0.61 -45.81 -10.41
C SER A 205 -1.40 -45.21 -11.57
N ILE A 206 -1.09 -45.65 -12.78
CA ILE A 206 -1.64 -45.17 -14.06
C ILE A 206 -3.19 -45.13 -14.03
N GLU A 207 -3.83 -46.08 -13.35
CA GLU A 207 -5.29 -46.20 -13.30
C GLU A 207 -5.95 -45.12 -12.42
N ALA A 208 -5.36 -44.80 -11.26
CA ALA A 208 -5.81 -43.68 -10.43
C ALA A 208 -5.51 -42.32 -11.08
N ASN A 209 -4.43 -42.22 -11.86
CA ASN A 209 -4.17 -41.04 -12.68
C ASN A 209 -5.16 -40.92 -13.83
N VAL A 210 -5.70 -42.02 -14.38
CA VAL A 210 -6.71 -41.99 -15.46
C VAL A 210 -8.09 -41.61 -14.92
N GLU A 211 -8.53 -42.18 -13.80
CA GLU A 211 -9.83 -41.80 -13.19
C GLU A 211 -9.80 -40.39 -12.61
N ASN A 212 -8.72 -40.01 -11.91
CA ASN A 212 -8.56 -38.63 -11.47
C ASN A 212 -8.34 -37.69 -12.66
N ALA A 213 -7.64 -38.11 -13.73
CA ALA A 213 -7.58 -37.30 -14.94
C ALA A 213 -8.96 -37.16 -15.58
N GLU A 214 -9.83 -38.16 -15.58
CA GLU A 214 -11.17 -38.02 -16.13
C GLU A 214 -12.02 -37.03 -15.30
N VAL A 215 -11.99 -37.13 -13.97
CA VAL A 215 -12.68 -36.19 -13.07
C VAL A 215 -12.09 -34.79 -13.16
N HIS A 216 -10.76 -34.67 -13.16
CA HIS A 216 -10.08 -33.39 -13.34
C HIS A 216 -10.26 -32.85 -14.76
N VAL A 217 -10.39 -33.67 -15.80
CA VAL A 217 -10.70 -33.25 -17.17
C VAL A 217 -12.16 -32.84 -17.28
N GLN A 218 -13.10 -33.47 -16.57
CA GLN A 218 -14.50 -33.02 -16.54
C GLN A 218 -14.65 -31.71 -15.78
N GLN A 219 -14.02 -31.58 -14.60
CA GLN A 219 -13.98 -30.33 -13.86
C GLN A 219 -13.21 -29.26 -14.62
N ALA A 220 -12.06 -29.59 -15.22
CA ALA A 220 -11.33 -28.69 -16.10
C ALA A 220 -12.16 -28.35 -17.33
N ASN A 221 -12.94 -29.24 -17.92
CA ASN A 221 -13.84 -28.91 -19.03
C ASN A 221 -14.97 -28.00 -18.60
N GLN A 222 -15.49 -28.14 -17.38
CA GLN A 222 -16.50 -27.25 -16.83
C GLN A 222 -15.92 -25.87 -16.49
N GLN A 223 -14.72 -25.83 -15.92
CA GLN A 223 -13.98 -24.59 -15.69
C GLN A 223 -13.46 -23.98 -17.00
N LEU A 224 -13.10 -24.76 -18.01
CA LEU A 224 -12.71 -24.34 -19.37
C LEU A 224 -13.93 -23.81 -20.14
N SER A 225 -15.10 -24.40 -19.94
CA SER A 225 -16.36 -23.88 -20.49
C SER A 225 -16.74 -22.54 -19.86
N ARG A 226 -16.52 -22.37 -18.55
CA ARG A 226 -16.71 -21.08 -17.86
C ARG A 226 -15.62 -20.06 -18.20
N ALA A 227 -14.38 -20.53 -18.37
CA ALA A 227 -13.24 -19.74 -18.85
C ALA A 227 -13.41 -19.32 -20.31
N SER A 228 -14.10 -20.12 -21.14
CA SER A 228 -14.47 -19.76 -22.51
C SER A 228 -15.40 -18.56 -22.59
N ASP A 229 -16.08 -18.21 -21.48
CA ASP A 229 -16.88 -17.00 -21.36
C ASP A 229 -16.06 -15.80 -20.86
N TYR A 230 -14.82 -16.00 -20.43
CA TYR A 230 -13.90 -14.91 -20.13
C TYR A 230 -13.53 -14.21 -21.43
N GLN A 231 -13.85 -12.94 -21.51
CA GLN A 231 -13.63 -12.12 -22.69
C GLN A 231 -12.99 -10.82 -22.25
N ASP A 232 -12.05 -10.37 -23.07
CA ASP A 232 -11.38 -9.10 -22.89
C ASP A 232 -12.27 -7.97 -23.43
N TYR A 233 -12.28 -6.86 -22.71
CA TYR A 233 -13.08 -5.67 -23.03
C TYR A 233 -12.30 -4.41 -22.72
N PHE A 234 -12.47 -3.40 -23.57
CA PHE A 234 -11.97 -2.06 -23.32
C PHE A 234 -13.12 -1.05 -23.24
N THR A 235 -12.87 0.11 -22.64
CA THR A 235 -13.80 1.24 -22.63
C THR A 235 -13.30 2.35 -23.54
N ASN A 236 -14.17 2.86 -24.42
CA ASN A 236 -13.82 3.97 -25.30
C ASN A 236 -13.96 5.34 -24.60
N GLU A 237 -13.66 6.43 -25.32
CA GLU A 237 -13.77 7.81 -24.80
C GLU A 237 -15.19 8.18 -24.31
N HIS A 238 -16.22 7.52 -24.83
CA HIS A 238 -17.63 7.70 -24.45
C HIS A 238 -18.03 6.83 -23.25
N ARG A 239 -17.08 6.11 -22.63
CA ARG A 239 -17.27 5.18 -21.51
C ARG A 239 -18.18 3.99 -21.86
N GLU A 240 -18.21 3.63 -23.13
CA GLU A 240 -18.92 2.44 -23.60
C GLU A 240 -17.99 1.23 -23.52
N LEU A 241 -18.45 0.16 -22.87
CA LEU A 241 -17.74 -1.11 -22.81
C LEU A 241 -17.87 -1.82 -24.16
N LYS A 242 -16.75 -2.16 -24.78
CA LYS A 242 -16.70 -2.88 -26.05
C LYS A 242 -15.82 -4.11 -25.90
N LYS A 243 -16.30 -5.22 -26.47
CA LYS A 243 -15.51 -6.44 -26.54
C LYS A 243 -14.25 -6.13 -27.36
N ASP A 244 -13.11 -6.53 -26.84
CA ASP A 244 -11.85 -6.33 -27.53
C ASP A 244 -11.73 -7.31 -28.72
N ALA A 245 -11.14 -6.84 -29.81
CA ALA A 245 -10.91 -7.64 -31.00
C ALA A 245 -9.66 -8.52 -30.83
N GLN A 246 -8.67 -8.03 -30.08
CA GLN A 246 -7.53 -8.80 -29.61
C GLN A 246 -7.83 -9.28 -28.19
N GLN A 247 -7.37 -10.45 -27.79
CA GLN A 247 -7.56 -10.96 -26.42
C GLN A 247 -6.18 -11.07 -25.80
N ASP A 248 -5.76 -9.98 -25.16
CA ASP A 248 -4.39 -9.83 -24.65
C ASP A 248 -4.23 -10.32 -23.21
N TYR A 249 -5.34 -10.39 -22.48
CA TYR A 249 -5.42 -11.04 -21.18
C TYR A 249 -5.66 -12.55 -21.35
N HIS A 250 -4.75 -13.36 -20.83
CA HIS A 250 -4.82 -14.81 -20.86
C HIS A 250 -5.22 -15.33 -19.48
N LEU A 251 -6.37 -16.00 -19.39
CA LEU A 251 -6.79 -16.61 -18.14
C LEU A 251 -5.92 -17.84 -17.84
N ASP A 252 -5.22 -17.80 -16.71
CA ASP A 252 -4.34 -18.90 -16.28
C ASP A 252 -5.08 -19.82 -15.31
N TYR A 253 -5.84 -19.26 -14.38
CA TYR A 253 -6.60 -20.00 -13.38
C TYR A 253 -7.84 -19.23 -12.93
N ALA A 254 -8.94 -19.94 -12.67
CA ALA A 254 -10.13 -19.38 -12.05
C ALA A 254 -10.73 -20.38 -11.07
N MET A 255 -11.14 -19.89 -9.90
CA MET A 255 -11.85 -20.66 -8.90
C MET A 255 -12.86 -19.76 -8.21
N GLU A 256 -14.05 -20.30 -8.00
CA GLU A 256 -15.06 -19.67 -7.16
C GLU A 256 -15.42 -20.60 -6.02
N ASN A 257 -15.47 -20.06 -4.80
CA ASN A 257 -15.98 -20.75 -3.63
C ASN A 257 -17.06 -19.88 -2.95
N SER A 258 -17.60 -20.34 -1.82
CA SER A 258 -18.71 -19.64 -1.16
C SER A 258 -18.38 -18.23 -0.62
N THR A 259 -17.11 -17.84 -0.57
CA THR A 259 -16.67 -16.55 -0.01
C THR A 259 -15.86 -15.69 -0.99
N HIS A 260 -15.20 -16.30 -1.97
CA HIS A 260 -14.30 -15.60 -2.88
C HIS A 260 -14.35 -16.17 -4.30
N THR A 261 -14.19 -15.27 -5.26
CA THR A 261 -13.82 -15.59 -6.63
C THR A 261 -12.36 -15.20 -6.81
N VAL A 262 -11.53 -16.16 -7.22
CA VAL A 262 -10.10 -15.99 -7.48
C VAL A 262 -9.89 -16.17 -8.97
N ILE A 263 -9.31 -15.17 -9.61
CA ILE A 263 -8.99 -15.16 -11.03
C ILE A 263 -7.52 -14.80 -11.14
N GLU A 264 -6.75 -15.66 -11.80
CA GLU A 264 -5.36 -15.47 -12.15
C GLU A 264 -5.27 -15.40 -13.67
N PHE A 265 -4.57 -14.40 -14.16
CA PHE A 265 -4.40 -14.15 -15.57
C PHE A 265 -3.03 -13.53 -15.82
N SER A 266 -2.55 -13.73 -17.04
CA SER A 266 -1.31 -13.17 -17.54
C SER A 266 -1.59 -12.21 -18.69
N ARG A 267 -0.73 -11.21 -18.83
CA ARG A 267 -0.78 -10.23 -19.91
C ARG A 267 0.63 -9.70 -20.15
N GLU A 268 1.00 -9.55 -21.41
CA GLU A 268 2.24 -8.89 -21.79
C GLU A 268 2.28 -7.43 -21.30
N LEU A 269 3.43 -6.95 -20.86
CA LEU A 269 3.55 -5.55 -20.40
C LEU A 269 3.21 -4.55 -21.52
N HIS A 270 3.52 -4.94 -22.74
CA HIS A 270 3.20 -4.21 -23.97
C HIS A 270 2.64 -5.17 -25.01
N THR A 271 1.37 -5.00 -25.36
CA THR A 271 0.59 -5.94 -26.20
C THR A 271 0.52 -5.54 -27.67
N CYS A 272 1.00 -4.33 -28.01
CA CYS A 272 0.92 -3.73 -29.33
C CYS A 272 -0.51 -3.48 -29.85
N ASP A 273 -1.54 -3.72 -29.03
CA ASP A 273 -2.89 -3.26 -29.29
C ASP A 273 -3.02 -1.78 -28.89
N ILE A 274 -3.68 -0.99 -29.74
CA ILE A 274 -3.90 0.45 -29.58
C ILE A 274 -4.93 0.78 -28.49
N ASN A 275 -5.81 -0.15 -28.15
CA ASN A 275 -6.83 0.00 -27.12
C ASN A 275 -6.26 -0.28 -25.73
N ASP A 276 -5.07 -0.87 -25.69
CA ASP A 276 -4.47 -1.42 -24.50
C ASP A 276 -3.52 -0.45 -23.79
N LYS A 277 -3.55 -0.49 -22.46
CA LYS A 277 -2.62 0.30 -21.65
C LYS A 277 -1.27 -0.38 -21.58
N THR A 278 -0.21 0.28 -22.04
CA THR A 278 1.16 -0.19 -21.78
C THR A 278 1.47 -0.09 -20.29
N ILE A 279 1.93 -1.20 -19.68
CA ILE A 279 2.34 -1.26 -18.28
C ILE A 279 3.83 -0.92 -18.20
N THR A 280 4.15 0.13 -17.44
CA THR A 280 5.52 0.59 -17.17
C THR A 280 5.78 0.60 -15.65
N GLU A 281 6.92 1.16 -15.22
CA GLU A 281 7.22 1.36 -13.79
C GLU A 281 6.40 2.50 -13.15
N SER A 282 5.62 3.23 -13.95
CA SER A 282 4.70 4.28 -13.50
C SER A 282 3.47 3.70 -12.79
N THR A 283 2.78 4.54 -12.04
CA THR A 283 1.58 4.16 -11.30
C THR A 283 0.47 3.71 -12.26
N VAL A 284 -0.19 2.60 -11.91
CA VAL A 284 -1.33 2.05 -12.62
C VAL A 284 -2.56 2.12 -11.72
N LYS A 285 -3.55 2.89 -12.17
CA LYS A 285 -4.89 2.90 -11.56
C LYS A 285 -5.67 1.67 -12.05
N VAL A 286 -5.73 0.66 -11.21
CA VAL A 286 -6.57 -0.52 -11.43
C VAL A 286 -8.01 -0.17 -11.05
N ILE A 287 -8.94 -0.56 -11.90
CA ILE A 287 -10.37 -0.40 -11.66
C ILE A 287 -10.99 -1.79 -11.54
N TRP A 288 -11.97 -1.94 -10.66
CA TRP A 288 -12.68 -3.20 -10.49
C TRP A 288 -14.18 -2.93 -10.39
N ALA A 289 -14.96 -3.90 -10.84
CA ALA A 289 -16.41 -3.89 -10.73
C ALA A 289 -16.94 -5.33 -10.77
N TYR A 290 -18.06 -5.59 -10.10
CA TYR A 290 -18.72 -6.89 -10.15
C TYR A 290 -20.24 -6.75 -10.11
N HIS A 291 -20.92 -7.78 -10.60
CA HIS A 291 -22.38 -7.88 -10.57
C HIS A 291 -22.77 -9.26 -10.01
N HIS A 292 -23.94 -9.36 -9.40
CA HIS A 292 -24.44 -10.60 -8.78
C HIS A 292 -25.08 -11.56 -9.80
N GLU A 293 -25.20 -11.12 -11.05
CA GLU A 293 -25.71 -11.92 -12.16
C GLU A 293 -24.58 -12.09 -13.18
N ASP A 294 -24.49 -13.30 -13.72
CA ASP A 294 -23.53 -13.65 -14.76
C ASP A 294 -23.74 -12.84 -16.04
N VAL A 295 -22.69 -12.77 -16.86
CA VAL A 295 -22.71 -12.09 -18.16
C VAL A 295 -23.69 -12.81 -19.09
N GLY A 296 -24.71 -12.09 -19.56
CA GLY A 296 -25.68 -12.62 -20.53
C GLY A 296 -25.26 -12.38 -21.99
N GLU A 297 -26.10 -12.79 -22.94
CA GLU A 297 -25.84 -12.62 -24.40
C GLU A 297 -25.62 -11.16 -24.81
N ASN A 298 -26.19 -10.19 -24.07
CA ASN A 298 -26.03 -8.76 -24.32
C ASN A 298 -24.78 -8.16 -23.66
N GLY A 299 -23.92 -8.99 -23.06
CA GLY A 299 -22.71 -8.56 -22.38
C GLY A 299 -22.90 -8.20 -20.89
N PRO A 300 -21.87 -7.63 -20.25
CA PRO A 300 -21.86 -7.35 -18.82
C PRO A 300 -22.92 -6.31 -18.43
N LYS A 301 -23.57 -6.53 -17.28
CA LYS A 301 -24.56 -5.60 -16.71
C LYS A 301 -23.89 -4.47 -15.94
N TYR A 302 -24.60 -3.35 -15.81
CA TYR A 302 -24.11 -2.21 -15.04
C TYR A 302 -23.98 -2.58 -13.54
N HIS A 303 -22.76 -2.59 -13.05
CA HIS A 303 -22.34 -2.99 -11.69
C HIS A 303 -22.89 -2.11 -10.54
N SER A 304 -23.54 -0.99 -10.82
CA SER A 304 -24.04 -0.06 -9.80
C SER A 304 -22.93 0.35 -8.80
N ALA A 305 -23.16 0.20 -7.49
CA ALA A 305 -22.21 0.57 -6.43
C ALA A 305 -21.07 -0.45 -6.22
N ASN A 306 -21.14 -1.64 -6.82
CA ASN A 306 -20.14 -2.71 -6.68
C ASN A 306 -18.94 -2.45 -7.60
N ARG A 307 -18.22 -1.37 -7.31
CA ARG A 307 -17.10 -0.87 -8.12
C ARG A 307 -16.09 -0.16 -7.23
N GLY A 308 -14.85 -0.09 -7.69
CA GLY A 308 -13.82 0.68 -7.02
C GLY A 308 -12.60 0.87 -7.89
N THR A 309 -11.65 1.62 -7.36
CA THR A 309 -10.36 1.88 -8.02
C THR A 309 -9.25 1.83 -6.97
N LYS A 310 -8.07 1.36 -7.37
CA LYS A 310 -6.87 1.39 -6.53
C LYS A 310 -5.66 1.70 -7.41
N SER A 311 -4.85 2.65 -6.97
CA SER A 311 -3.55 2.94 -7.61
C SER A 311 -2.51 1.97 -7.06
N LEU A 312 -1.70 1.41 -7.96
CA LEU A 312 -0.70 0.37 -7.68
C LEU A 312 0.55 0.60 -8.53
N ARG A 313 1.70 0.11 -8.08
CA ARG A 313 2.87 -0.13 -8.94
C ARG A 313 3.01 -1.61 -9.21
N LEU A 314 2.64 -2.02 -10.42
CA LEU A 314 2.65 -3.42 -10.84
C LEU A 314 4.08 -3.97 -11.00
N LEU A 315 5.02 -3.10 -11.38
CA LEU A 315 6.44 -3.43 -11.51
C LEU A 315 7.20 -2.93 -10.29
N ASN A 316 7.18 -3.68 -9.19
CA ASN A 316 7.98 -3.40 -8.00
C ASN A 316 9.02 -4.53 -7.85
N PRO A 317 10.31 -4.24 -7.62
CA PRO A 317 11.30 -5.27 -7.31
C PRO A 317 10.81 -6.16 -6.16
N GLU A 318 11.01 -7.47 -6.26
CA GLU A 318 10.55 -8.41 -5.24
C GLU A 318 11.03 -7.98 -3.84
N LYS A 319 10.08 -7.92 -2.91
CA LYS A 319 10.34 -7.70 -1.48
C LYS A 319 10.93 -8.96 -0.87
N THR A 320 12.10 -9.39 -1.29
CA THR A 320 12.81 -10.48 -0.63
C THR A 320 13.38 -9.96 0.68
N ASN A 321 12.59 -10.03 1.75
CA ASN A 321 13.08 -10.10 3.12
C ASN A 321 12.04 -10.82 3.98
N VAL A 322 12.22 -12.14 4.14
CA VAL A 322 11.61 -12.89 5.25
C VAL A 322 12.35 -12.47 6.52
N LEU A 323 11.83 -11.42 7.15
CA LEU A 323 12.32 -10.96 8.44
C LEU A 323 11.99 -12.00 9.52
N PRO A 324 12.90 -12.31 10.46
CA PRO A 324 12.61 -13.19 11.59
C PRO A 324 11.35 -12.76 12.36
N THR A 325 10.59 -13.71 12.88
CA THR A 325 9.24 -13.50 13.47
C THR A 325 9.23 -12.61 14.73
N ALA A 326 10.39 -12.21 15.26
CA ALA A 326 10.50 -11.30 16.40
C ALA A 326 11.71 -10.36 16.22
N ILE A 327 11.51 -9.22 15.55
CA ILE A 327 12.50 -8.14 15.48
C ILE A 327 12.08 -7.05 16.47
N PRO A 328 13.00 -6.54 17.31
CA PRO A 328 12.76 -5.38 18.15
C PRO A 328 12.25 -4.18 17.35
N TYR A 329 11.24 -3.49 17.87
CA TYR A 329 10.69 -2.30 17.26
C TYR A 329 10.31 -1.27 18.31
N PHE A 330 10.17 -0.02 17.88
CA PHE A 330 9.51 1.03 18.64
C PHE A 330 8.53 1.79 17.73
N GLU A 331 7.57 2.45 18.34
CA GLU A 331 6.51 3.18 17.63
C GLU A 331 6.58 4.67 17.95
N LEU A 332 6.35 5.47 16.91
CA LEU A 332 6.18 6.91 16.96
C LEU A 332 4.75 7.19 16.49
N VAL A 333 3.81 7.13 17.43
CA VAL A 333 2.36 7.25 17.15
C VAL A 333 1.79 8.45 17.88
N ASN A 334 0.97 9.21 17.16
CA ASN A 334 0.22 10.32 17.74
C ASN A 334 -0.69 9.84 18.87
N GLN A 335 -1.06 10.77 19.76
CA GLN A 335 -1.92 10.48 20.91
C GLN A 335 -3.15 11.39 20.89
N ASN A 336 -4.32 10.81 20.62
CA ASN A 336 -5.63 11.44 20.64
C ASN A 336 -5.69 12.77 19.87
N VAL A 337 -5.19 12.81 18.64
CA VAL A 337 -5.17 14.03 17.83
C VAL A 337 -6.59 14.36 17.37
N PRO A 338 -7.17 15.50 17.80
CA PRO A 338 -8.48 15.91 17.33
C PRO A 338 -8.33 16.48 15.91
N VAL A 339 -8.77 15.72 14.90
CA VAL A 339 -8.71 16.18 13.52
C VAL A 339 -9.79 17.24 13.30
N PRO A 340 -9.42 18.49 12.97
CA PRO A 340 -10.39 19.56 12.77
C PRO A 340 -11.36 19.28 11.63
N ASN A 341 -12.53 19.91 11.70
CA ASN A 341 -13.45 20.05 10.58
C ASN A 341 -12.90 21.06 9.55
N LYS A 342 -11.80 20.70 8.89
CA LYS A 342 -11.15 21.45 7.81
C LYS A 342 -10.71 20.44 6.75
N GLY A 343 -10.75 20.86 5.48
CA GLY A 343 -10.37 19.97 4.37
C GLY A 343 -8.96 19.39 4.48
N THR A 344 -8.00 20.16 5.01
CA THR A 344 -6.60 19.75 5.13
C THR A 344 -6.07 20.20 6.48
N THR A 345 -5.45 19.29 7.23
CA THR A 345 -4.75 19.58 8.48
C THR A 345 -3.40 18.88 8.48
N TYR A 346 -2.33 19.63 8.78
CA TYR A 346 -1.01 19.06 9.04
C TYR A 346 -0.81 19.09 10.55
N TRP A 347 -0.59 17.94 11.16
CA TRP A 347 -0.37 17.82 12.59
C TRP A 347 1.05 17.40 12.87
N CYS A 348 1.73 18.20 13.70
CA CYS A 348 3.12 18.00 14.07
C CYS A 348 3.17 17.56 15.52
N GLN A 349 3.91 16.49 15.80
CA GLN A 349 4.17 16.02 17.15
C GLN A 349 5.61 15.59 17.30
N MET A 350 6.27 16.04 18.38
CA MET A 350 7.65 15.68 18.66
C MET A 350 7.72 14.33 19.36
N PHE A 351 8.68 13.52 18.96
CA PHE A 351 9.03 12.28 19.62
C PHE A 351 10.51 12.24 19.95
N LYS A 352 10.83 11.43 20.95
CA LYS A 352 12.20 11.12 21.33
C LYS A 352 12.50 9.70 20.90
N ILE A 353 13.57 9.53 20.12
CA ILE A 353 14.06 8.20 19.77
C ILE A 353 14.55 7.51 21.06
N PRO A 354 14.23 6.23 21.27
CA PRO A 354 14.72 5.48 22.43
C PRO A 354 16.24 5.58 22.57
N VAL A 355 16.73 5.65 23.82
CA VAL A 355 18.17 5.70 24.07
C VAL A 355 18.74 4.29 23.92
N PHE A 356 19.71 4.14 23.02
CA PHE A 356 20.43 2.89 22.80
C PHE A 356 21.81 2.93 23.45
N GLN A 357 22.27 1.82 24.03
CA GLN A 357 23.60 1.72 24.65
C GLN A 357 24.72 1.54 23.61
N GLU A 358 24.38 0.94 22.48
CA GLU A 358 25.25 0.73 21.34
C GLU A 358 24.55 1.19 20.06
N LYS A 359 25.27 1.16 18.94
CA LYS A 359 24.69 1.53 17.64
C LYS A 359 23.62 0.49 17.25
N HIS A 360 22.53 0.95 16.65
CA HIS A 360 21.54 0.11 16.00
C HIS A 360 21.31 0.56 14.56
N HIS A 361 20.73 -0.33 13.75
CA HIS A 361 20.20 -0.01 12.43
C HIS A 361 18.71 -0.25 12.37
N VAL A 362 17.95 0.75 11.91
CA VAL A 362 16.57 0.52 11.44
C VAL A 362 16.65 -0.15 10.08
N ILE A 363 15.91 -1.24 9.95
CA ILE A 363 15.94 -2.13 8.78
C ILE A 363 14.59 -2.24 8.07
N LYS A 364 13.51 -1.82 8.74
CA LYS A 364 12.17 -1.74 8.19
C LYS A 364 11.38 -0.64 8.90
N VAL A 365 10.54 0.06 8.17
CA VAL A 365 9.56 1.03 8.68
C VAL A 365 8.21 0.70 8.08
N GLU A 366 7.15 0.70 8.89
CA GLU A 366 5.78 0.50 8.40
C GLU A 366 4.82 1.52 9.01
N PRO A 367 3.77 1.93 8.28
CA PRO A 367 2.75 2.82 8.81
C PRO A 367 1.91 2.08 9.87
N VAL A 368 1.56 2.80 10.94
CA VAL A 368 0.56 2.37 11.92
C VAL A 368 -0.64 3.28 11.73
N ILE A 369 -1.64 2.83 10.98
CA ILE A 369 -2.85 3.62 10.68
C ILE A 369 -3.98 3.16 11.58
N GLN A 370 -4.66 4.11 12.23
CA GLN A 370 -5.85 3.83 13.02
C GLN A 370 -6.94 3.23 12.12
N ARG A 371 -7.57 2.14 12.59
CA ARG A 371 -8.60 1.45 11.83
C ARG A 371 -9.77 2.39 11.52
N GLY A 372 -10.18 2.45 10.24
CA GLY A 372 -11.21 3.36 9.75
C GLY A 372 -10.67 4.73 9.29
N HIS A 373 -9.39 5.03 9.52
CA HIS A 373 -8.74 6.27 9.10
C HIS A 373 -7.81 6.08 7.89
N GLU A 374 -7.91 4.94 7.20
CA GLU A 374 -7.08 4.62 6.04
C GLU A 374 -7.27 5.60 4.88
N SER A 375 -8.44 6.24 4.79
CA SER A 375 -8.71 7.33 3.84
C SER A 375 -8.46 8.73 4.39
N LEU A 376 -8.26 8.87 5.70
CA LEU A 376 -8.06 10.15 6.38
C LEU A 376 -6.58 10.52 6.43
N VAL A 377 -5.71 9.56 6.77
CA VAL A 377 -4.27 9.77 6.87
C VAL A 377 -3.64 9.74 5.48
N HIS A 378 -3.33 10.90 4.95
CA HIS A 378 -2.85 11.04 3.57
C HIS A 378 -1.33 10.85 3.46
N HIS A 379 -0.52 11.43 4.34
CA HIS A 379 0.91 11.14 4.41
C HIS A 379 1.48 11.38 5.80
N ILE A 380 2.62 10.74 6.06
CA ILE A 380 3.38 10.81 7.30
C ILE A 380 4.84 11.11 6.95
N LEU A 381 5.36 12.21 7.46
CA LEU A 381 6.77 12.59 7.33
C LEU A 381 7.44 12.50 8.69
N LEU A 382 8.68 12.03 8.71
CA LEU A 382 9.52 12.00 9.89
C LEU A 382 10.71 12.90 9.65
N TYR A 383 10.80 13.97 10.43
CA TYR A 383 11.89 14.93 10.36
C TYR A 383 12.89 14.69 11.49
N GLN A 384 14.16 14.82 11.18
CA GLN A 384 15.22 14.98 12.18
C GLN A 384 15.24 16.43 12.69
N CYS A 385 15.31 16.58 14.01
CA CYS A 385 15.38 17.86 14.70
C CYS A 385 16.76 18.13 15.30
N ASN A 386 16.95 19.34 15.83
CA ASN A 386 18.13 19.67 16.62
C ASN A 386 18.20 18.80 17.88
N SER A 387 19.41 18.31 18.19
CA SER A 387 19.67 17.47 19.38
C SER A 387 19.53 18.23 20.70
N ASN A 388 19.64 19.57 20.67
CA ASN A 388 19.67 20.45 21.85
C ASN A 388 18.28 20.88 22.35
N LEU A 389 17.25 20.06 22.16
CA LEU A 389 15.89 20.32 22.66
C LEU A 389 15.69 19.77 24.09
N ASN A 390 14.75 20.38 24.82
CA ASN A 390 14.31 19.94 26.15
C ASN A 390 13.09 19.02 26.02
N ASP A 391 13.00 17.98 26.85
CA ASP A 391 11.90 16.99 26.87
C ASP A 391 10.50 17.63 27.00
N SER A 392 10.38 18.86 27.48
CA SER A 392 9.10 19.61 27.47
C SER A 392 8.46 19.77 26.09
N VAL A 393 9.20 19.59 24.99
CA VAL A 393 8.65 19.64 23.63
C VAL A 393 7.83 18.40 23.26
N LEU A 394 7.91 17.33 24.06
CA LEU A 394 7.23 16.05 23.83
C LEU A 394 5.79 16.04 24.34
N ASP A 395 5.42 16.98 25.21
CA ASP A 395 4.16 16.98 25.96
C ASP A 395 2.95 17.43 25.13
N TYR A 396 3.17 17.95 23.92
CA TYR A 396 2.12 18.51 23.08
C TYR A 396 2.37 18.27 21.59
N GLY A 397 1.28 18.12 20.85
CA GLY A 397 1.25 18.28 19.39
C GLY A 397 0.70 19.65 19.02
N HIS A 398 0.94 20.07 17.78
CA HIS A 398 0.44 21.34 17.26
C HIS A 398 0.12 21.22 15.77
N GLU A 399 -0.86 21.98 15.29
CA GLU A 399 -1.07 22.14 13.84
C GLU A 399 0.21 22.72 13.22
N CYS A 400 0.82 22.00 12.27
CA CYS A 400 2.01 22.44 11.58
C CYS A 400 1.73 23.75 10.85
N TYR A 401 2.75 24.60 10.70
CA TYR A 401 2.70 25.84 9.94
C TYR A 401 1.69 26.89 10.45
N HIS A 402 1.03 26.63 11.58
CA HIS A 402 0.20 27.61 12.25
C HIS A 402 1.09 28.74 12.82
N PRO A 403 0.67 30.01 12.82
CA PRO A 403 1.48 31.13 13.32
C PRO A 403 1.96 31.01 14.77
N ASN A 404 1.28 30.19 15.57
CA ASN A 404 1.62 29.91 16.97
C ASN A 404 2.37 28.57 17.15
N MET A 405 2.84 27.97 16.06
CA MET A 405 3.65 26.75 16.12
C MET A 405 4.92 27.02 16.95
N PRO A 406 5.27 26.12 17.89
CA PRO A 406 6.41 26.36 18.77
C PRO A 406 7.75 26.42 18.01
N ASP A 407 8.59 27.38 18.38
CA ASP A 407 9.90 27.64 17.74
C ASP A 407 10.78 26.37 17.64
N ALA A 408 10.69 25.48 18.62
CA ALA A 408 11.42 24.22 18.63
C ALA A 408 11.11 23.33 17.41
N PHE A 409 9.88 23.36 16.90
CA PHE A 409 9.46 22.51 15.80
C PHE A 409 10.05 23.00 14.47
N HIS A 410 10.32 24.31 14.34
CA HIS A 410 11.00 24.87 13.17
C HIS A 410 12.45 24.42 13.04
N THR A 411 13.03 23.77 14.06
CA THR A 411 14.37 23.17 13.97
C THR A 411 14.39 21.83 13.23
N CYS A 412 13.23 21.29 12.87
CA CYS A 412 13.06 19.98 12.23
C CYS A 412 12.82 20.14 10.74
N GLU A 413 13.89 20.36 9.97
CA GLU A 413 13.77 20.60 8.51
C GLU A 413 14.18 19.40 7.65
N THR A 414 14.97 18.47 8.19
CA THR A 414 15.52 17.36 7.41
C THR A 414 14.61 16.15 7.47
N VAL A 415 13.96 15.79 6.35
CA VAL A 415 13.17 14.55 6.24
C VAL A 415 14.10 13.34 6.27
N ILE A 416 13.89 12.44 7.23
CA ILE A 416 14.63 11.17 7.34
C ILE A 416 13.79 9.96 6.90
N PHE A 417 12.47 10.10 6.87
CA PHE A 417 11.57 9.09 6.32
C PHE A 417 10.25 9.75 5.88
N ALA A 418 9.60 9.14 4.89
CA ALA A 418 8.33 9.60 4.35
C ALA A 418 7.46 8.41 3.95
N TRP A 419 6.16 8.54 4.16
CA TRP A 419 5.15 7.57 3.76
C TRP A 419 3.92 8.33 3.26
N ALA A 420 3.24 7.85 2.23
CA ALA A 420 1.92 8.36 1.86
C ALA A 420 0.91 7.23 1.67
N ILE A 421 -0.36 7.63 1.64
CA ILE A 421 -1.51 6.76 1.43
C ILE A 421 -1.29 5.84 0.24
N GLY A 422 -1.69 4.58 0.41
CA GLY A 422 -1.46 3.51 -0.55
C GLY A 422 -0.07 2.87 -0.49
N GLY A 423 0.91 3.50 0.17
CA GLY A 423 2.24 2.95 0.36
C GLY A 423 2.27 1.78 1.36
N GLU A 424 3.07 0.75 1.05
CA GLU A 424 3.27 -0.38 1.95
C GLU A 424 4.48 -0.15 2.90
N ALA A 425 4.79 -1.15 3.73
CA ALA A 425 6.00 -1.12 4.54
C ALA A 425 7.27 -1.02 3.67
N PHE A 426 8.23 -0.22 4.14
CA PHE A 426 9.54 -0.03 3.51
C PHE A 426 10.60 -0.82 4.24
N SER A 427 11.33 -1.68 3.52
CA SER A 427 12.49 -2.43 4.04
C SER A 427 13.79 -1.94 3.41
N TYR A 428 14.82 -1.71 4.22
CA TYR A 428 16.14 -1.33 3.73
C TYR A 428 16.88 -2.55 3.13
N PRO A 429 17.74 -2.38 2.10
CA PRO A 429 18.56 -3.46 1.55
C PRO A 429 19.45 -4.14 2.60
N PRO A 430 19.79 -5.44 2.48
CA PRO A 430 20.52 -6.18 3.52
C PRO A 430 21.87 -5.58 3.94
N HIS A 431 22.52 -4.78 3.08
CA HIS A 431 23.79 -4.10 3.35
C HIS A 431 23.66 -2.67 3.89
N VAL A 432 22.43 -2.14 4.05
CA VAL A 432 22.15 -0.74 4.40
C VAL A 432 21.17 -0.64 5.56
N GLY A 433 21.41 0.23 6.53
CA GLY A 433 20.45 0.52 7.60
C GLY A 433 20.46 2.00 8.00
N LEU A 434 19.33 2.52 8.47
CA LEU A 434 19.28 3.86 9.03
C LEU A 434 19.88 3.84 10.44
N SER A 435 20.94 4.62 10.66
CA SER A 435 21.69 4.64 11.91
C SER A 435 20.88 5.22 13.07
N LEU A 436 20.95 4.56 14.22
CA LEU A 436 20.46 5.04 15.51
C LEU A 436 21.52 4.84 16.61
N GLY A 437 21.50 5.70 17.62
CA GLY A 437 22.30 5.53 18.84
C GLY A 437 23.71 6.14 18.80
N THR A 438 24.12 6.77 17.69
CA THR A 438 25.39 7.53 17.63
C THR A 438 25.18 9.02 17.92
N PRO A 439 26.24 9.80 18.25
CA PRO A 439 26.12 11.25 18.50
C PRO A 439 25.60 12.07 17.32
N LEU A 440 25.70 11.54 16.09
CA LEU A 440 25.23 12.20 14.86
C LEU A 440 23.79 11.80 14.50
N ASP A 441 23.20 10.85 15.22
CA ASP A 441 21.84 10.38 14.98
C ASP A 441 20.81 11.27 15.68
N PRO A 442 19.62 11.42 15.08
CA PRO A 442 18.57 12.25 15.67
C PRO A 442 18.13 11.72 17.02
N ARG A 443 18.17 12.59 18.03
CA ARG A 443 17.58 12.30 19.36
C ARG A 443 16.10 12.64 19.40
N TYR A 444 15.73 13.75 18.78
CA TYR A 444 14.37 14.21 18.62
C TYR A 444 13.99 14.16 17.15
N VAL A 445 12.76 13.74 16.91
CA VAL A 445 12.17 13.66 15.59
C VAL A 445 10.78 14.27 15.62
N LEU A 446 10.39 14.94 14.55
CA LEU A 446 9.05 15.49 14.41
C LEU A 446 8.28 14.61 13.44
N LEU A 447 7.17 14.05 13.93
CA LEU A 447 6.20 13.36 13.09
C LEU A 447 5.19 14.37 12.59
N GLU A 448 5.13 14.56 11.27
CA GLU A 448 4.11 15.34 10.61
C GLU A 448 3.12 14.38 9.95
N VAL A 449 1.86 14.47 10.34
CA VAL A 449 0.76 13.70 9.75
C VAL A 449 -0.17 14.67 9.03
N HIS A 450 -0.33 14.45 7.72
CA HIS A 450 -1.29 15.18 6.91
C HIS A 450 -2.62 14.42 6.87
N TYR A 451 -3.65 15.03 7.45
CA TYR A 451 -5.04 14.57 7.40
C TYR A 451 -5.79 15.26 6.27
N ASP A 452 -6.36 14.48 5.35
CA ASP A 452 -7.26 14.93 4.30
C ASP A 452 -8.71 14.58 4.71
N ASN A 453 -9.49 15.59 5.08
CA ASN A 453 -10.88 15.44 5.55
C ASN A 453 -11.84 16.16 4.57
N PRO A 454 -12.00 15.66 3.34
CA PRO A 454 -12.77 16.33 2.29
C PRO A 454 -14.28 16.37 2.60
N THR A 455 -14.76 15.48 3.47
CA THR A 455 -16.17 15.41 3.91
C THR A 455 -16.47 16.31 5.11
N TYR A 456 -15.47 17.00 5.67
CA TYR A 456 -15.67 17.95 6.76
C TYR A 456 -16.28 17.26 8.00
N GLU A 457 -15.87 16.01 8.26
CA GLU A 457 -16.37 15.22 9.39
C GLU A 457 -15.86 15.77 10.73
N GLU A 458 -16.73 15.72 11.75
CA GLU A 458 -16.46 16.19 13.11
C GLU A 458 -16.24 15.04 14.09
N GLY A 459 -15.46 15.29 15.14
CA GLY A 459 -15.23 14.32 16.21
C GLY A 459 -14.23 13.21 15.89
N LEU A 460 -13.50 13.34 14.77
CA LEU A 460 -12.42 12.42 14.41
C LEU A 460 -11.24 12.56 15.38
N ILE A 461 -10.80 11.44 15.96
CA ILE A 461 -9.65 11.36 16.87
C ILE A 461 -8.68 10.32 16.33
N ASP A 462 -7.47 10.72 15.97
CA ASP A 462 -6.49 9.85 15.33
C ASP A 462 -5.25 9.57 16.21
N ASN A 463 -4.72 8.35 16.09
CA ASN A 463 -3.52 7.87 16.78
C ASN A 463 -2.50 7.22 15.82
N SER A 464 -2.50 7.66 14.56
CA SER A 464 -1.67 7.07 13.51
C SER A 464 -0.21 7.55 13.61
N GLY A 465 0.70 6.79 13.01
CA GLY A 465 2.13 7.09 13.00
C GLY A 465 3.00 6.03 12.33
N LEU A 466 4.20 5.79 12.84
CA LEU A 466 5.19 4.89 12.25
C LEU A 466 5.70 3.86 13.26
N ARG A 467 5.97 2.64 12.78
CA ARG A 467 6.69 1.60 13.52
C ARG A 467 8.05 1.36 12.87
N LEU A 468 9.12 1.45 13.65
CA LEU A 468 10.51 1.30 13.20
C LEU A 468 11.10 0.02 13.79
N PHE A 469 11.48 -0.92 12.93
CA PHE A 469 12.13 -2.18 13.31
C PHE A 469 13.64 -2.01 13.25
N HIS A 470 14.34 -2.38 14.33
CA HIS A 470 15.77 -2.17 14.47
C HIS A 470 16.53 -3.42 14.91
N THR A 471 17.84 -3.46 14.64
CA THR A 471 18.74 -4.55 15.00
C THR A 471 20.09 -4.02 15.50
N ILE A 472 20.79 -4.84 16.31
CA ILE A 472 22.20 -4.64 16.68
C ILE A 472 23.16 -5.25 15.65
N ASP A 473 22.66 -6.08 14.74
CA ASP A 473 23.45 -6.64 13.63
C ASP A 473 23.70 -5.55 12.58
N ILE A 474 24.69 -4.69 12.85
CA ILE A 474 25.00 -3.51 12.04
C ILE A 474 25.35 -3.92 10.61
N ARG A 475 24.58 -3.36 9.67
CA ARG A 475 24.80 -3.54 8.23
C ARG A 475 26.00 -2.73 7.77
N LYS A 476 26.51 -3.05 6.58
CA LYS A 476 27.76 -2.50 6.06
C LYS A 476 27.75 -0.96 5.94
N TYR A 477 26.62 -0.37 5.59
CA TYR A 477 26.51 1.07 5.34
C TYR A 477 25.37 1.72 6.10
N ASP A 478 25.60 2.96 6.52
CA ASP A 478 24.55 3.85 7.02
C ASP A 478 23.80 4.48 5.85
N ALA A 479 22.47 4.48 5.93
CA ALA A 479 21.60 5.17 4.99
C ALA A 479 21.61 6.68 5.23
N GLY A 480 21.56 7.45 4.15
CA GLY A 480 21.24 8.87 4.15
C GLY A 480 20.00 9.17 3.30
N VAL A 481 19.46 10.37 3.46
CA VAL A 481 18.38 10.91 2.64
C VAL A 481 18.82 12.25 2.05
N ILE A 482 18.69 12.42 0.73
CA ILE A 482 18.85 13.71 0.06
C ILE A 482 17.49 14.14 -0.47
N GLU A 483 17.03 15.31 -0.05
CA GLU A 483 15.94 16.04 -0.69
C GLU A 483 16.50 16.78 -1.92
N ALA A 484 16.09 16.37 -3.12
CA ALA A 484 16.48 16.99 -4.38
C ALA A 484 15.26 17.56 -5.10
N GLY A 485 15.44 18.68 -5.80
CA GLY A 485 14.38 19.27 -6.63
C GLY A 485 14.26 20.76 -6.46
N LEU A 486 13.03 21.26 -6.51
CA LEU A 486 12.75 22.69 -6.48
C LEU A 486 12.49 23.12 -5.04
N TRP A 487 13.22 24.11 -4.55
CA TRP A 487 13.09 24.55 -3.17
C TRP A 487 11.68 25.07 -2.89
N VAL A 488 11.04 24.49 -1.87
CA VAL A 488 9.66 24.80 -1.48
C VAL A 488 9.56 26.25 -1.05
N SER A 489 9.03 27.09 -1.94
CA SER A 489 8.89 28.52 -1.73
C SER A 489 7.86 29.09 -2.69
N LEU A 490 7.41 30.32 -2.39
CA LEU A 490 6.49 31.08 -3.24
C LEU A 490 7.06 31.42 -4.64
N PHE A 491 8.32 31.06 -4.92
CA PHE A 491 8.98 31.26 -6.22
C PHE A 491 8.85 30.07 -7.18
N HIS A 492 8.25 28.97 -6.72
CA HIS A 492 7.67 27.99 -7.63
C HIS A 492 6.37 28.57 -8.16
N THR A 493 6.32 28.92 -9.45
CA THR A 493 5.17 29.60 -10.04
C THR A 493 4.57 28.80 -11.18
N ILE A 494 3.29 28.47 -11.07
CA ILE A 494 2.55 27.72 -12.09
C ILE A 494 1.29 28.51 -12.48
N PRO A 495 1.17 28.98 -13.73
CA PRO A 495 -0.01 29.70 -14.20
C PRO A 495 -1.33 28.91 -14.12
N PRO A 496 -2.48 29.58 -13.95
CA PRO A 496 -3.80 28.95 -14.02
C PRO A 496 -4.14 28.48 -15.44
N GLY A 497 -5.08 27.55 -15.54
CA GLY A 497 -5.67 27.12 -16.82
C GLY A 497 -4.74 26.26 -17.70
N MET A 498 -3.62 25.76 -17.16
CA MET A 498 -2.63 25.04 -17.97
C MET A 498 -2.97 23.55 -18.08
N PRO A 499 -3.11 22.99 -19.30
CA PRO A 499 -3.27 21.54 -19.48
C PRO A 499 -2.04 20.75 -19.04
N GLU A 500 -0.88 21.37 -19.20
CA GLU A 500 0.44 20.82 -18.93
C GLU A 500 1.39 22.01 -18.69
N PHE A 501 2.13 21.97 -17.58
CA PHE A 501 3.17 22.92 -17.23
C PHE A 501 4.31 22.18 -16.55
N GLN A 502 5.54 22.38 -16.99
CA GLN A 502 6.72 21.71 -16.47
C GLN A 502 7.50 22.63 -15.52
N SER A 503 7.88 22.12 -14.35
CA SER A 503 8.86 22.76 -13.46
C SER A 503 10.06 21.86 -13.28
N GLU A 504 11.24 22.47 -13.14
CA GLU A 504 12.50 21.76 -12.91
C GLU A 504 13.21 22.34 -11.69
N GLY A 505 13.62 21.45 -10.80
CA GLY A 505 14.49 21.78 -9.68
C GLY A 505 15.80 21.01 -9.77
N HIS A 506 16.90 21.68 -9.52
CA HIS A 506 18.24 21.17 -9.83
C HIS A 506 19.02 20.91 -8.54
N CYS A 507 19.49 19.68 -8.42
CA CYS A 507 20.63 19.35 -7.57
C CYS A 507 21.88 19.54 -8.43
N THR A 508 22.51 20.71 -8.31
CA THR A 508 23.54 21.14 -9.26
C THR A 508 24.86 20.41 -9.05
N LEU A 509 25.70 20.42 -10.09
CA LEU A 509 27.01 19.77 -10.05
C LEU A 509 27.88 20.35 -8.95
N GLU A 510 27.79 21.66 -8.70
CA GLU A 510 28.61 22.33 -7.69
C GLU A 510 28.24 21.92 -6.27
N CYS A 511 26.94 21.72 -5.99
CA CYS A 511 26.49 21.21 -4.68
C CYS A 511 26.95 19.77 -4.45
N LEU A 512 26.82 18.90 -5.47
CA LEU A 512 27.26 17.50 -5.38
C LEU A 512 28.78 17.37 -5.33
N GLU A 513 29.51 18.18 -6.10
CA GLU A 513 30.98 18.21 -6.10
C GLU A 513 31.50 18.67 -4.74
N GLU A 514 31.04 19.82 -4.20
CA GLU A 514 31.49 20.29 -2.89
C GLU A 514 31.21 19.26 -1.77
N ALA A 515 30.00 18.73 -1.73
CA ALA A 515 29.60 17.78 -0.68
C ALA A 515 30.39 16.45 -0.76
N LEU A 516 30.53 15.88 -1.97
CA LEU A 516 31.21 14.60 -2.14
C LEU A 516 32.74 14.74 -2.04
N GLU A 517 33.33 15.86 -2.44
CA GLU A 517 34.77 16.08 -2.24
C GLU A 517 35.14 16.34 -0.78
N ALA A 518 34.26 17.02 -0.02
CA ALA A 518 34.46 17.27 1.40
C ALA A 518 34.40 15.98 2.23
N GLU A 519 33.40 15.13 1.96
CA GLU A 519 33.15 13.89 2.71
C GLU A 519 33.96 12.70 2.19
N LYS A 520 34.52 12.81 0.97
CA LYS A 520 35.42 11.84 0.30
C LYS A 520 34.90 10.39 0.19
N PRO A 521 33.60 10.10 -0.05
CA PRO A 521 33.22 8.77 -0.48
C PRO A 521 33.76 8.49 -1.89
N SER A 522 33.82 7.22 -2.29
CA SER A 522 34.07 6.85 -3.69
C SER A 522 32.90 7.19 -4.64
N GLY A 523 31.83 7.77 -4.10
CA GLY A 523 30.51 7.94 -4.70
C GLY A 523 29.42 7.53 -3.71
N ILE A 524 28.19 8.01 -3.93
CA ILE A 524 27.00 7.54 -3.20
C ILE A 524 26.14 6.67 -4.11
N HIS A 525 25.47 5.68 -3.55
CA HIS A 525 24.66 4.69 -4.22
C HIS A 525 23.21 4.87 -3.81
N VAL A 526 22.37 5.31 -4.74
CA VAL A 526 20.93 5.47 -4.55
C VAL A 526 20.28 4.11 -4.75
N PHE A 527 19.43 3.69 -3.80
CA PHE A 527 18.74 2.40 -3.84
C PHE A 527 17.22 2.53 -3.84
N ALA A 528 16.67 3.67 -3.42
CA ALA A 528 15.24 3.96 -3.53
C ALA A 528 14.99 5.47 -3.67
N VAL A 529 13.87 5.82 -4.30
CA VAL A 529 13.45 7.22 -4.51
C VAL A 529 11.97 7.38 -4.22
N LEU A 530 11.58 8.37 -3.43
CA LEU A 530 10.19 8.82 -3.31
C LEU A 530 10.01 10.09 -4.15
N LEU A 531 9.03 10.08 -5.05
CA LEU A 531 8.65 11.25 -5.86
C LEU A 531 7.47 11.97 -5.21
N HIS A 532 7.53 13.30 -5.12
CA HIS A 532 6.53 14.07 -4.37
C HIS A 532 6.08 15.34 -5.11
N ALA A 533 4.76 15.49 -5.22
CA ALA A 533 4.04 16.69 -5.66
C ALA A 533 2.63 16.71 -5.03
N HIS A 534 1.88 17.79 -5.23
CA HIS A 534 0.51 17.92 -4.73
C HIS A 534 -0.54 17.71 -5.84
N LEU A 535 -1.76 18.26 -5.66
CA LEU A 535 -2.96 17.90 -6.41
C LEU A 535 -2.90 18.17 -7.92
N ALA A 536 -2.08 19.12 -8.38
CA ALA A 536 -1.91 19.39 -9.81
C ALA A 536 -0.87 18.47 -10.46
N GLY A 537 -0.04 17.75 -9.68
CA GLY A 537 0.97 16.83 -10.21
C GLY A 537 0.36 15.74 -11.09
N ARG A 538 0.94 15.51 -12.27
CA ARG A 538 0.52 14.46 -13.22
C ARG A 538 1.67 13.57 -13.68
N GLY A 539 2.91 14.03 -13.52
CA GLY A 539 4.06 13.17 -13.72
C GLY A 539 5.32 13.78 -13.12
N ILE A 540 6.23 12.93 -12.67
CA ILE A 540 7.50 13.34 -12.05
C ILE A 540 8.62 12.45 -12.60
N ARG A 541 9.76 13.05 -12.91
CA ARG A 541 10.96 12.33 -13.38
C ARG A 541 12.18 12.84 -12.64
N LEU A 542 13.01 11.93 -12.15
CA LEU A 542 14.33 12.23 -11.61
C LEU A 542 15.39 11.86 -12.65
N ARG A 543 15.98 12.89 -13.25
CA ARG A 543 16.95 12.79 -14.33
C ARG A 543 18.36 12.87 -13.75
N HIS A 544 19.28 12.06 -14.27
CA HIS A 544 20.68 12.01 -13.83
C HIS A 544 21.59 12.30 -15.00
N PHE A 545 22.52 13.23 -14.82
CA PHE A 545 23.46 13.64 -15.85
C PHE A 545 24.89 13.47 -15.37
N ARG A 546 25.76 13.08 -16.29
CA ARG A 546 27.19 12.92 -16.06
C ARG A 546 27.93 13.44 -17.28
N LYS A 547 28.72 14.49 -17.12
CA LYS A 547 29.59 15.05 -18.18
C LYS A 547 28.82 15.34 -19.49
N GLY A 548 27.64 15.97 -19.41
CA GLY A 548 26.81 16.32 -20.56
C GLY A 548 25.95 15.19 -21.15
N GLU A 549 26.10 13.96 -20.65
CA GLU A 549 25.27 12.81 -21.04
C GLU A 549 24.14 12.59 -20.02
N GLU A 550 22.92 12.48 -20.52
CA GLU A 550 21.77 12.09 -19.71
C GLU A 550 21.74 10.56 -19.59
N MET A 551 21.89 10.09 -18.36
CA MET A 551 21.84 8.67 -18.03
C MET A 551 20.39 8.17 -18.06
N LYS A 552 20.19 6.84 -18.03
CA LYS A 552 18.86 6.27 -17.78
C LYS A 552 18.25 6.91 -16.52
N LEU A 553 16.99 7.35 -16.65
CA LEU A 553 16.20 7.99 -15.60
C LEU A 553 16.39 7.26 -14.27
N LEU A 554 16.67 8.02 -13.21
CA LEU A 554 16.90 7.46 -11.89
C LEU A 554 15.60 6.91 -11.31
N ALA A 555 14.50 7.67 -11.44
CA ALA A 555 13.15 7.27 -11.09
C ALA A 555 12.16 8.08 -11.93
N TYR A 556 10.97 7.53 -12.19
CA TYR A 556 9.89 8.26 -12.86
C TYR A 556 8.52 7.70 -12.52
N ASP A 557 7.53 8.57 -12.57
CA ASP A 557 6.13 8.20 -12.63
C ASP A 557 5.41 9.15 -13.59
N ASP A 558 5.12 8.66 -14.80
CA ASP A 558 4.44 9.46 -15.82
C ASP A 558 2.92 9.50 -15.64
N ASN A 559 2.39 8.67 -14.74
CA ASN A 559 0.98 8.59 -14.37
C ASN A 559 0.79 8.88 -12.87
N PHE A 560 1.57 9.83 -12.36
CA PHE A 560 1.61 10.17 -10.94
C PHE A 560 0.21 10.41 -10.38
N ASP A 561 -0.11 9.72 -9.28
CA ASP A 561 -1.33 9.90 -8.52
C ASP A 561 -0.97 10.45 -7.15
N PHE A 562 -1.49 11.63 -6.83
CA PHE A 562 -1.28 12.27 -5.53
C PHE A 562 -1.65 11.34 -4.36
N ASN A 563 -2.65 10.48 -4.53
CA ASN A 563 -3.12 9.54 -3.49
C ASN A 563 -2.37 8.20 -3.51
N PHE A 564 -1.23 8.13 -4.17
CA PHE A 564 -0.36 6.95 -4.18
C PHE A 564 1.10 7.39 -4.30
N GLN A 565 1.78 7.55 -3.16
CA GLN A 565 3.19 7.94 -3.13
C GLN A 565 3.95 7.00 -2.19
N GLU A 566 4.87 6.24 -2.74
CA GLU A 566 5.71 5.30 -2.00
C GLU A 566 7.15 5.38 -2.49
N PHE A 567 8.07 4.88 -1.66
CA PHE A 567 9.46 4.70 -2.09
C PHE A 567 9.52 3.67 -3.22
N GLN A 568 10.09 4.09 -4.33
CA GLN A 568 10.37 3.27 -5.50
C GLN A 568 11.75 2.65 -5.35
N TYR A 569 11.82 1.33 -5.19
CA TYR A 569 13.10 0.62 -5.22
C TYR A 569 13.71 0.70 -6.62
N LEU A 570 15.01 0.96 -6.68
CA LEU A 570 15.74 0.87 -7.93
C LEU A 570 16.10 -0.59 -8.21
N LYS A 571 15.76 -1.09 -9.41
CA LYS A 571 16.16 -2.42 -9.86
C LYS A 571 17.69 -2.60 -9.82
N GLU A 572 18.40 -1.53 -10.16
CA GLU A 572 19.85 -1.43 -10.09
C GLU A 572 20.21 -0.15 -9.35
N GLU A 573 20.96 -0.28 -8.25
CA GLU A 573 21.42 0.86 -7.47
C GLU A 573 22.31 1.78 -8.33
N ARG A 574 22.08 3.09 -8.27
CA ARG A 574 22.79 4.05 -9.11
C ARG A 574 23.85 4.80 -8.32
N THR A 575 25.08 4.77 -8.82
CA THR A 575 26.18 5.56 -8.28
C THR A 575 26.15 7.00 -8.79
N ILE A 576 26.08 7.96 -7.87
CA ILE A 576 26.28 9.40 -8.09
C ILE A 576 27.71 9.75 -7.68
N LEU A 577 28.40 10.50 -8.54
CA LEU A 577 29.80 10.89 -8.38
C LEU A 577 29.95 12.41 -8.29
N PRO A 578 31.09 12.92 -7.77
CA PRO A 578 31.43 14.34 -7.90
C PRO A 578 31.35 14.79 -9.36
N GLY A 579 30.76 15.96 -9.60
CA GLY A 579 30.55 16.53 -10.93
C GLY A 579 29.33 15.99 -11.71
N ASP A 580 28.55 15.08 -11.12
CA ASP A 580 27.22 14.75 -11.63
C ASP A 580 26.20 15.83 -11.26
N ASN A 581 25.08 15.89 -11.96
CA ASN A 581 23.94 16.72 -11.57
C ASN A 581 22.62 15.94 -11.70
N LEU A 582 21.62 16.32 -10.90
CA LEU A 582 20.28 15.72 -10.92
C LEU A 582 19.22 16.80 -11.18
N ILE A 583 18.17 16.43 -11.90
CA ILE A 583 17.01 17.31 -12.13
C ILE A 583 15.75 16.56 -11.75
N THR A 584 14.99 17.13 -10.82
CA THR A 584 13.61 16.71 -10.57
C THR A 584 12.71 17.53 -11.49
N GLU A 585 12.12 16.85 -12.47
CA GLU A 585 11.17 17.40 -13.44
C GLU A 585 9.75 17.02 -13.00
N CYS A 586 8.86 18.00 -12.88
CA CYS A 586 7.46 17.78 -12.53
C CYS A 586 6.53 18.39 -13.56
N ARG A 587 5.48 17.66 -13.93
CA ARG A 587 4.43 18.10 -14.86
C ARG A 587 3.12 18.30 -14.10
N TYR A 588 2.50 19.45 -14.32
CA TYR A 588 1.29 19.88 -13.64
C TYR A 588 0.12 20.11 -14.59
N ASN A 589 -1.10 19.90 -14.10
CA ASN A 589 -2.34 20.30 -14.74
C ASN A 589 -3.11 21.24 -13.81
N THR A 590 -3.34 22.47 -14.25
CA THR A 590 -4.05 23.53 -13.50
C THR A 590 -5.28 24.04 -14.27
N LYS A 591 -5.88 23.22 -15.16
CA LYS A 591 -7.07 23.62 -15.93
C LYS A 591 -8.25 24.05 -15.06
N ASP A 592 -8.36 23.45 -13.90
CA ASP A 592 -9.39 23.64 -12.89
C ASP A 592 -9.07 24.78 -11.90
N ARG A 593 -7.90 25.42 -12.03
CA ARG A 593 -7.46 26.52 -11.16
C ARG A 593 -7.57 27.86 -11.89
N ASP A 594 -8.10 28.86 -11.20
CA ASP A 594 -8.38 30.21 -11.70
C ASP A 594 -7.28 31.22 -11.34
N GLN A 595 -6.52 30.96 -10.26
CA GLN A 595 -5.39 31.77 -9.79
C GLN A 595 -4.04 31.08 -10.01
N MET A 596 -2.96 31.84 -9.84
CA MET A 596 -1.62 31.26 -9.79
C MET A 596 -1.53 30.18 -8.72
N THR A 597 -0.87 29.09 -9.07
CA THR A 597 -0.44 28.07 -8.12
C THR A 597 0.99 28.38 -7.70
N TRP A 598 1.21 28.33 -6.39
CA TRP A 598 2.48 28.67 -5.75
C TRP A 598 3.11 27.43 -5.10
N GLY A 599 4.43 27.44 -4.99
CA GLY A 599 5.13 26.49 -4.15
C GLY A 599 4.77 26.69 -2.68
N GLY A 600 4.54 25.60 -1.97
CA GLY A 600 4.16 25.66 -0.58
C GLY A 600 3.70 24.32 -0.03
N LEU A 601 3.34 24.34 1.24
CA LEU A 601 3.12 23.15 2.05
C LEU A 601 1.68 22.64 1.98
N SER A 602 0.72 23.49 1.59
CA SER A 602 -0.68 23.09 1.42
C SER A 602 -0.88 22.19 0.19
N THR A 603 -1.79 21.22 0.28
CA THR A 603 -2.28 20.42 -0.85
C THR A 603 -2.75 21.20 -2.09
N ARG A 604 -3.17 22.47 -1.91
CA ARG A 604 -3.56 23.38 -3.01
C ARG A 604 -2.41 24.20 -3.58
N SER A 605 -1.31 24.31 -2.83
CA SER A 605 0.00 24.72 -3.34
C SER A 605 0.66 23.54 -4.07
N GLU A 606 1.87 23.70 -4.60
CA GLU A 606 2.62 22.61 -5.22
C GLU A 606 4.02 22.44 -4.63
N MET A 607 4.58 21.26 -4.88
CA MET A 607 5.99 20.94 -4.67
C MET A 607 6.53 20.18 -5.87
N CYS A 608 7.85 20.19 -6.05
CA CYS A 608 8.54 19.36 -7.04
C CYS A 608 9.79 18.75 -6.41
N LEU A 609 9.63 17.61 -5.75
CA LEU A 609 10.68 17.01 -4.93
C LEU A 609 10.89 15.53 -5.25
N SER A 610 12.13 15.09 -5.04
CA SER A 610 12.52 13.71 -4.97
C SER A 610 13.36 13.46 -3.71
N TYR A 611 13.02 12.44 -2.95
CA TYR A 611 13.78 12.00 -1.78
C TYR A 611 14.58 10.76 -2.14
N LEU A 612 15.89 10.90 -2.20
CA LEU A 612 16.82 9.83 -2.56
C LEU A 612 17.30 9.14 -1.30
N LEU A 613 17.00 7.86 -1.16
CA LEU A 613 17.63 7.00 -0.16
C LEU A 613 18.93 6.43 -0.75
N TYR A 614 20.04 6.69 -0.05
CA TYR A 614 21.37 6.35 -0.54
C TYR A 614 22.32 5.87 0.56
N TYR A 615 23.47 5.35 0.15
CA TYR A 615 24.60 5.06 1.03
C TYR A 615 25.95 5.25 0.31
N PRO A 616 27.09 5.38 1.00
CA PRO A 616 27.20 5.65 2.44
C PRO A 616 26.65 7.04 2.77
N ARG A 617 26.07 7.21 3.97
CA ARG A 617 25.59 8.51 4.47
C ARG A 617 26.69 9.56 4.42
N ILE A 618 26.37 10.74 3.88
CA ILE A 618 27.21 11.94 3.88
C ILE A 618 26.43 13.11 4.50
N ASN A 619 27.11 14.21 4.85
CA ASN A 619 26.45 15.39 5.40
C ASN A 619 25.80 16.31 4.33
N LEU A 620 24.93 15.76 3.49
CA LEU A 620 24.12 16.49 2.53
C LEU A 620 22.65 16.12 2.71
N ALA A 621 21.83 17.09 3.11
CA ALA A 621 20.41 16.89 3.39
C ALA A 621 19.52 17.47 2.29
N ARG A 622 19.82 18.69 1.81
CA ARG A 622 19.07 19.35 0.74
C ARG A 622 19.99 19.71 -0.41
N CYS A 623 19.57 19.36 -1.61
CA CYS A 623 20.22 19.68 -2.87
C CYS A 623 19.16 20.18 -3.87
N ALA A 624 18.74 21.44 -3.71
CA ALA A 624 17.64 22.03 -4.43
C ALA A 624 18.05 23.30 -5.18
N SER A 625 17.14 23.84 -5.98
CA SER A 625 17.33 25.15 -6.61
C SER A 625 16.02 25.91 -6.81
N ILE A 626 16.14 27.19 -7.17
CA ILE A 626 15.01 28.01 -7.66
C ILE A 626 15.42 28.74 -8.95
N PRO A 627 14.56 28.84 -9.97
CA PRO A 627 14.82 29.65 -11.15
C PRO A 627 14.94 31.15 -10.81
N ASP A 628 15.70 31.90 -11.61
CA ASP A 628 15.85 33.35 -11.43
C ASP A 628 14.49 34.06 -11.39
N ILE A 629 14.29 34.84 -10.33
CA ILE A 629 13.00 35.48 -10.05
C ILE A 629 12.84 36.80 -10.83
N MET A 630 13.95 37.49 -11.10
CA MET A 630 13.92 38.78 -11.79
C MET A 630 13.54 38.62 -13.25
N GLU A 631 14.00 37.56 -13.91
CA GLU A 631 13.61 37.26 -15.29
C GLU A 631 12.12 36.88 -15.41
N GLN A 632 11.57 36.17 -14.41
CA GLN A 632 10.13 35.91 -14.33
C GLN A 632 9.30 37.20 -14.19
N LEU A 633 9.77 38.17 -13.40
CA LEU A 633 9.15 39.48 -13.28
C LEU A 633 9.20 40.27 -14.59
N GLN A 634 10.34 40.24 -15.28
CA GLN A 634 10.49 40.92 -16.57
C GLN A 634 9.51 40.39 -17.62
N PHE A 635 9.19 39.09 -17.59
CA PHE A 635 8.19 38.47 -18.47
C PHE A 635 6.82 39.16 -18.40
N ILE A 636 6.33 39.44 -17.19
CA ILE A 636 5.04 40.13 -17.01
C ILE A 636 5.13 41.65 -17.23
N GLY A 637 6.33 42.16 -17.55
CA GLY A 637 6.60 43.56 -17.89
C GLY A 637 7.10 44.42 -16.72
N VAL A 638 7.52 43.82 -15.60
CA VAL A 638 8.14 44.54 -14.48
C VAL A 638 9.55 45.00 -14.86
N LYS A 639 9.87 46.26 -14.56
CA LYS A 639 11.18 46.88 -14.91
C LYS A 639 12.05 47.14 -13.69
N GLU A 640 11.44 47.55 -12.57
CA GLU A 640 12.17 47.88 -11.36
C GLU A 640 11.40 47.41 -10.12
N ILE A 641 12.14 46.90 -9.15
CA ILE A 641 11.69 46.65 -7.79
C ILE A 641 12.30 47.67 -6.82
N TYR A 642 11.69 47.86 -5.65
CA TYR A 642 12.30 48.68 -4.60
C TYR A 642 13.58 47.99 -4.08
N ARG A 643 14.65 48.79 -3.94
CA ARG A 643 15.93 48.36 -3.36
C ARG A 643 16.34 49.33 -2.23
N PRO A 644 16.98 48.87 -1.15
CA PRO A 644 17.24 47.46 -0.82
C PRO A 644 15.93 46.69 -0.57
N VAL A 645 15.95 45.37 -0.77
CA VAL A 645 14.78 44.52 -0.49
C VAL A 645 14.63 44.45 1.04
N THR A 646 13.80 45.33 1.60
CA THR A 646 13.54 45.41 3.05
C THR A 646 12.29 44.65 3.48
N THR A 647 11.49 44.20 2.52
CA THR A 647 10.20 43.52 2.72
C THR A 647 10.17 42.25 1.88
N TRP A 648 9.58 41.19 2.43
CA TRP A 648 9.38 39.91 1.77
C TRP A 648 7.88 39.59 1.76
N PRO A 649 7.28 39.27 0.59
CA PRO A 649 7.86 39.31 -0.77
C PRO A 649 8.23 40.73 -1.24
N PHE A 650 9.13 40.85 -2.23
CA PHE A 650 9.60 42.16 -2.73
C PHE A 650 8.49 42.96 -3.43
N ILE A 651 8.58 44.29 -3.34
CA ILE A 651 7.58 45.23 -3.85
C ILE A 651 8.04 45.85 -5.17
N ILE A 652 7.13 45.92 -6.14
CA ILE A 652 7.39 46.44 -7.49
C ILE A 652 7.35 47.98 -7.50
N LYS A 653 8.39 48.59 -8.08
CA LYS A 653 8.53 50.04 -8.24
C LYS A 653 7.98 50.53 -9.59
N SER A 654 8.20 49.78 -10.66
CA SER A 654 7.65 50.11 -11.99
C SER A 654 7.43 48.86 -12.84
N PRO A 655 6.46 48.84 -13.78
CA PRO A 655 5.63 49.95 -14.30
C PRO A 655 4.42 50.34 -13.43
N LYS A 656 3.75 51.47 -13.76
CA LYS A 656 2.59 52.01 -13.00
C LYS A 656 1.50 50.97 -12.72
N GLN A 657 1.24 50.04 -13.65
CA GLN A 657 0.21 49.01 -13.49
C GLN A 657 0.46 48.04 -12.33
N TYR A 658 1.73 47.85 -11.91
CA TYR A 658 2.12 46.98 -10.80
C TYR A 658 2.76 47.74 -9.64
N LYS A 659 2.75 49.08 -9.68
CA LYS A 659 3.41 49.89 -8.65
C LYS A 659 2.82 49.56 -7.28
N ASN A 660 3.70 49.31 -6.30
CA ASN A 660 3.37 48.94 -4.92
C ASN A 660 2.65 47.59 -4.76
N LEU A 661 2.60 46.76 -5.81
CA LEU A 661 2.14 45.37 -5.67
C LEU A 661 3.30 44.48 -5.23
N SER A 662 2.97 43.43 -4.47
CA SER A 662 3.91 42.33 -4.22
C SER A 662 4.15 41.53 -5.50
N PHE A 663 5.20 40.69 -5.49
CA PHE A 663 5.44 39.68 -6.53
C PHE A 663 4.18 38.88 -6.87
N MET A 664 3.53 38.33 -5.85
CA MET A 664 2.37 37.47 -6.00
C MET A 664 1.18 38.22 -6.58
N ASP A 665 0.91 39.42 -6.07
CA ASP A 665 -0.21 40.25 -6.56
C ASP A 665 -0.03 40.65 -8.02
N ALA A 666 1.21 40.94 -8.45
CA ALA A 666 1.49 41.28 -9.84
C ALA A 666 1.33 40.10 -10.79
N MET A 667 1.80 38.92 -10.40
CA MET A 667 1.63 37.67 -11.15
C MET A 667 0.17 37.22 -11.23
N ASN A 668 -0.61 37.36 -10.15
CA ASN A 668 -2.06 37.11 -10.16
C ASN A 668 -2.83 38.13 -11.01
N LYS A 669 -2.37 39.39 -11.02
CA LYS A 669 -2.97 40.46 -11.85
C LYS A 669 -2.68 40.28 -13.35
N PHE A 670 -1.60 39.60 -13.71
CA PHE A 670 -1.27 39.33 -15.10
C PHE A 670 -2.35 38.44 -15.73
N LYS A 671 -2.75 38.77 -16.97
CA LYS A 671 -3.78 38.00 -17.68
C LYS A 671 -3.15 36.79 -18.34
N TRP A 672 -3.25 35.64 -17.70
CA TRP A 672 -2.75 34.38 -18.23
C TRP A 672 -3.70 33.78 -19.27
N THR A 673 -3.24 33.69 -20.51
CA THR A 673 -3.78 32.79 -21.52
C THR A 673 -2.87 31.57 -21.66
N LYS A 674 -3.38 30.49 -22.28
CA LYS A 674 -2.59 29.30 -22.61
C LYS A 674 -1.30 29.64 -23.38
N LYS A 675 -1.32 30.68 -24.23
CA LYS A 675 -0.14 31.10 -25.01
C LYS A 675 0.92 31.77 -24.12
N GLU A 676 0.52 32.65 -23.21
CA GLU A 676 1.48 33.25 -22.27
C GLU A 676 2.03 32.19 -21.31
N GLY A 677 1.18 31.28 -20.80
CA GLY A 677 1.64 30.19 -19.93
C GLY A 677 2.67 29.28 -20.60
N LEU A 678 2.48 28.91 -21.87
CA LEU A 678 3.48 28.14 -22.64
C LEU A 678 4.78 28.92 -22.86
N SER A 679 4.68 30.22 -23.14
CA SER A 679 5.85 31.08 -23.35
C SER A 679 6.64 31.28 -22.04
N PHE A 680 5.92 31.44 -20.93
CA PHE A 680 6.48 31.54 -19.59
C PHE A 680 7.15 30.24 -19.18
N ASN A 681 6.52 29.08 -19.45
CA ASN A 681 7.13 27.79 -19.16
C ASN A 681 8.48 27.63 -19.87
N LYS A 682 8.54 27.96 -21.17
CA LYS A 682 9.78 27.92 -21.95
C LYS A 682 10.84 28.86 -21.39
N LEU A 683 10.45 30.06 -20.94
CA LEU A 683 11.37 30.99 -20.29
C LEU A 683 11.94 30.38 -19.01
N VAL A 684 11.08 29.98 -18.07
CA VAL A 684 11.49 29.49 -16.74
C VAL A 684 12.46 28.31 -16.83
N LEU A 685 12.22 27.37 -17.74
CA LEU A 685 13.11 26.20 -17.96
C LEU A 685 14.49 26.58 -18.53
N SER A 686 14.64 27.78 -19.08
CA SER A 686 15.93 28.27 -19.62
C SER A 686 16.68 29.20 -18.66
N LEU A 687 16.09 29.53 -17.51
CA LEU A 687 16.68 30.49 -16.58
C LEU A 687 17.85 29.87 -15.82
N PRO A 688 18.86 30.68 -15.46
CA PRO A 688 19.79 30.31 -14.40
C PRO A 688 19.03 30.00 -13.10
N VAL A 689 19.56 29.10 -12.30
CA VAL A 689 18.99 28.69 -11.03
C VAL A 689 19.88 29.13 -9.86
N ASN A 690 19.26 29.55 -8.77
CA ASN A 690 19.92 29.85 -7.51
C ASN A 690 20.00 28.57 -6.67
N VAL A 691 21.22 28.17 -6.29
CA VAL A 691 21.49 26.90 -5.61
C VAL A 691 21.09 26.96 -4.14
N ARG A 692 20.40 25.91 -3.66
CA ARG A 692 19.97 25.70 -2.28
C ARG A 692 20.55 24.38 -1.75
N CYS A 693 21.71 24.46 -1.12
CA CYS A 693 22.52 23.33 -0.68
C CYS A 693 22.80 23.42 0.83
N SER A 694 22.29 22.47 1.60
CA SER A 694 22.43 22.48 3.06
C SER A 694 22.76 21.10 3.64
N LYS A 695 23.43 21.15 4.78
CA LYS A 695 23.82 20.03 5.64
C LYS A 695 22.64 19.57 6.51
N THR A 696 22.84 18.46 7.21
CA THR A 696 21.83 17.84 8.10
C THR A 696 21.46 18.72 9.30
N ASP A 697 22.36 19.61 9.72
CA ASP A 697 22.15 20.59 10.79
C ASP A 697 21.64 21.95 10.27
N ASN A 698 21.15 21.99 9.02
CA ASN A 698 20.75 23.17 8.27
C ASN A 698 21.86 24.19 8.03
N ALA A 699 23.12 23.89 8.37
CA ALA A 699 24.23 24.74 7.96
C ALA A 699 24.37 24.72 6.43
N GLU A 700 24.64 25.88 5.86
CA GLU A 700 24.75 26.06 4.41
C GLU A 700 26.14 25.62 3.92
N TRP A 701 26.19 25.01 2.73
CA TRP A 701 27.43 24.79 2.01
C TRP A 701 27.93 26.09 1.37
N SER A 702 29.21 26.19 1.02
CA SER A 702 29.78 27.47 0.55
C SER A 702 29.19 27.94 -0.79
N ILE A 703 28.68 27.00 -1.60
CA ILE A 703 27.99 27.31 -2.86
C ILE A 703 26.55 27.81 -2.69
N GLN A 704 26.01 27.88 -1.47
CA GLN A 704 24.65 28.34 -1.22
C GLN A 704 24.41 29.72 -1.85
N GLY A 705 23.31 29.86 -2.58
CA GLY A 705 22.93 31.11 -3.23
C GLY A 705 23.75 31.44 -4.48
N MET A 706 24.68 30.57 -4.90
CA MET A 706 25.34 30.67 -6.20
C MET A 706 24.32 30.57 -7.33
N THR A 707 24.58 31.24 -8.44
CA THR A 707 23.78 31.09 -9.67
C THR A 707 24.46 30.06 -10.57
N ALA A 708 23.74 29.02 -10.94
CA ALA A 708 24.18 27.96 -11.85
C ALA A 708 23.30 27.94 -13.10
N LEU A 709 23.85 27.51 -14.23
CA LEU A 709 23.06 27.30 -15.44
C LEU A 709 22.48 25.88 -15.47
N PRO A 710 21.30 25.67 -16.08
CA PRO A 710 20.86 24.33 -16.42
C PRO A 710 21.94 23.59 -17.24
N PRO A 711 22.10 22.26 -17.07
CA PRO A 711 23.13 21.51 -17.78
C PRO A 711 22.89 21.52 -19.29
N ASP A 712 23.96 21.68 -20.06
CA ASP A 712 23.92 21.46 -21.51
C ASP A 712 23.76 19.97 -21.80
N ILE A 713 22.63 19.61 -22.41
CA ILE A 713 22.33 18.22 -22.76
C ILE A 713 22.94 17.91 -24.12
N GLU A 714 24.14 17.31 -24.13
CA GLU A 714 24.79 16.88 -25.37
C GLU A 714 24.14 15.62 -25.94
N ARG A 715 23.76 14.69 -25.06
CA ARG A 715 23.14 13.40 -25.41
C ARG A 715 21.95 13.13 -24.50
N PRO A 716 20.72 13.42 -24.96
CA PRO A 716 19.53 13.12 -24.19
C PRO A 716 19.31 11.60 -24.13
N TYR A 717 18.80 11.13 -23.00
CA TYR A 717 18.45 9.72 -22.84
C TYR A 717 17.26 9.41 -23.77
N LYS A 718 17.41 8.38 -24.59
CA LYS A 718 16.33 7.82 -25.38
C LYS A 718 16.04 6.44 -24.85
N ALA A 719 14.84 6.25 -24.29
CA ALA A 719 14.37 4.92 -23.97
C ALA A 719 14.36 4.06 -25.23
N GLU A 720 14.72 2.79 -25.09
CA GLU A 720 14.62 1.85 -26.20
C GLU A 720 13.15 1.76 -26.65
N PRO A 721 12.85 1.98 -27.93
CA PRO A 721 11.48 1.89 -28.42
C PRO A 721 11.00 0.45 -28.31
N LEU A 722 9.84 0.25 -27.68
CA LEU A 722 9.13 -1.02 -27.74
C LEU A 722 8.73 -1.26 -29.21
N MET A 723 9.34 -2.28 -29.83
CA MET A 723 9.14 -2.60 -31.23
C MET A 723 8.00 -3.61 -31.36
N CYS A 724 6.87 -3.16 -31.88
CA CYS A 724 5.82 -4.07 -32.34
C CYS A 724 6.24 -4.69 -33.67
N THR A 725 6.66 -5.95 -33.66
CA THR A 725 6.80 -6.68 -34.92
C THR A 725 5.41 -6.85 -35.51
N SER A 726 5.19 -6.33 -36.72
CA SER A 726 3.96 -6.60 -37.46
C SER A 726 3.76 -8.12 -37.52
N PRO A 727 2.53 -8.64 -37.34
CA PRO A 727 2.29 -10.06 -37.60
C PRO A 727 2.76 -10.34 -39.03
N PRO A 728 3.47 -11.45 -39.29
CA PRO A 728 3.96 -11.74 -40.63
C PRO A 728 2.74 -11.74 -41.54
N SER A 729 2.71 -10.80 -42.49
CA SER A 729 1.64 -10.71 -43.47
C SER A 729 1.38 -12.11 -44.02
N SER A 730 0.13 -12.53 -43.99
CA SER A 730 -0.37 -13.86 -44.38
C SER A 730 -0.05 -14.26 -45.82
N LEU A 731 0.69 -13.43 -46.56
CA LEU A 731 1.20 -13.70 -47.90
C LEU A 731 2.27 -14.79 -47.96
N HIS A 732 3.04 -15.05 -46.87
CA HIS A 732 4.08 -16.10 -46.91
C HIS A 732 3.57 -17.54 -46.65
N ARG A 733 2.39 -17.71 -46.04
CA ARG A 733 1.77 -19.05 -45.87
C ARG A 733 1.08 -19.58 -47.14
N SER A 734 0.71 -18.69 -48.07
CA SER A 734 0.11 -19.09 -49.36
C SER A 734 1.15 -19.67 -50.33
N LEU A 735 2.34 -19.07 -50.42
CA LEU A 735 3.41 -19.55 -51.31
C LEU A 735 3.99 -20.91 -50.88
N SER A 736 4.06 -21.18 -49.58
CA SER A 736 4.59 -22.44 -49.04
C SER A 736 3.62 -23.61 -49.22
N LEU A 737 2.31 -23.37 -49.13
CA LEU A 737 1.30 -24.41 -49.40
C LEU A 737 1.19 -24.74 -50.89
N GLN A 738 1.28 -23.75 -51.79
CA GLN A 738 1.24 -23.99 -53.23
C GLN A 738 2.48 -24.76 -53.74
N LEU A 739 3.66 -24.51 -53.17
CA LEU A 739 4.88 -25.27 -53.49
C LEU A 739 4.80 -26.73 -53.01
N LEU A 740 4.21 -26.98 -51.83
CA LEU A 740 4.03 -28.35 -51.33
C LEU A 740 3.01 -29.15 -52.16
N VAL A 741 1.93 -28.51 -52.61
CA VAL A 741 0.91 -29.16 -53.46
C VAL A 741 1.47 -29.44 -54.88
N CYS A 742 2.28 -28.54 -55.44
CA CYS A 742 2.95 -28.81 -56.73
C CYS A 742 3.93 -29.99 -56.63
N LEU A 743 4.68 -30.12 -55.52
CA LEU A 743 5.64 -31.21 -55.32
C LEU A 743 4.96 -32.58 -55.12
N THR A 744 3.78 -32.63 -54.49
CA THR A 744 3.02 -33.88 -54.31
C THR A 744 2.26 -34.31 -55.57
N VAL A 745 1.84 -33.36 -56.41
CA VAL A 745 1.24 -33.65 -57.72
C VAL A 745 2.30 -34.12 -58.72
N LEU A 746 3.52 -33.55 -58.70
CA LEU A 746 4.63 -34.02 -59.54
C LEU A 746 5.11 -35.42 -59.14
N SER A 747 5.16 -35.76 -57.84
CA SER A 747 5.58 -37.09 -57.38
C SER A 747 4.54 -38.18 -57.67
N SER A 748 3.26 -37.85 -57.70
CA SER A 748 2.18 -38.79 -58.06
C SER A 748 2.06 -39.02 -59.58
N ILE A 749 2.45 -38.05 -60.41
CA ILE A 749 2.54 -38.24 -61.87
C ILE A 749 3.80 -39.04 -62.25
N LEU A 750 4.93 -38.86 -61.55
CA LEU A 750 6.15 -39.63 -61.78
C LEU A 750 6.04 -41.11 -61.33
N SER A 751 5.23 -41.40 -60.32
CA SER A 751 5.00 -42.77 -59.84
C SER A 751 4.00 -43.58 -60.69
N SER A 752 3.19 -42.91 -61.53
CA SER A 752 2.28 -43.58 -62.49
C SER A 752 2.92 -43.86 -63.86
N LEU A 753 4.12 -43.33 -64.12
CA LEU A 753 4.91 -43.58 -65.34
C LEU A 753 5.96 -44.69 -65.19
N HIS A 754 6.04 -45.36 -64.03
CA HIS A 754 6.98 -46.46 -63.76
C HIS A 754 6.31 -47.84 -63.60
N SER A 755 5.02 -47.97 -63.92
CA SER A 755 4.29 -49.24 -63.87
C SER A 755 3.86 -49.77 -65.24
N TRP A 756 4.36 -49.19 -66.34
CA TRP A 756 4.22 -49.72 -67.71
C TRP A 756 5.61 -49.92 -68.32
N SER A 757 6.31 -50.96 -67.86
CA SER A 757 7.40 -51.64 -68.56
C SER A 757 7.57 -53.05 -67.99
#